data_AF-A0A2V1IJR3-F1
#
_entry.id   AF-A0A2V1IJR3-F1
#
_cell.length_a   1.000
_cell.length_b   1.000
_cell.length_c   1.000
_cell.angle_alpha   90.00
_cell.angle_beta   90.00
_cell.angle_gamma   90.00
#
_symmetry.space_group_name_H-M   'P 1'
#
loop_
_entity.id
_entity.type
_entity.pdbx_description
1 polymer ?
#
loop_
_entity_poly.entity_id
_entity_poly.type
_entity_poly.pdbx_seq_one_letter_code
_entity_poly.pdbx_strand_id
1 'polypeptide(L)'
;MMSITKQLPKFLLLFVAIFFSDNSYVNAANINENKKTYEITSSSDFSEFYGMLCAGNTFADYTVVLTKDISFETGGKVGNRIFEGKFEGQGHKINDITTPLFTDNRGDIYNLHIASGLLRQSGTFCIKNHGCIKDCKNSANIVFSSSSNEGIHAGAFCDSNYGDIINCINEGNVTLELEAIYGSWSKAVSSCGGICAYSGPRSSIVYCINKGAIKNSGIYSAVTGGVVANAEYCSIVGCDNKGEVYSYLLNSSPSKGNITVESYQLQHVGGIAGHVLYCVLNRCRNYGTVQSNFQYLGGIAGYVGNTDVYNLENFGDLYGFEGYGFHSVSGIIPYYSNPYKRQYFINCINHGDIFVAAKYGVATGAGISAEIKNAYIANCYNLGAISTIHTGNMSAEFSIPQYNCENSEELNTEISNITDANAFIALYDSPVTLLKWVYDTGIITLSSNYLSHPIAKHGSCWVYVYPEDSDKQYRLKIWAKDETLVETISKTSRSPIMIMGLQPDTEYYFEIYSEDNTQFLDNGNFKTLKPNIAIIASSIGYDKIEFKQSCDAKGISDIDAYLLFHDKEQNSKKIEVIDSTIIVGGLDEETEYFAELIYTLNGKVYKSNQINVTTKPIIPQFSLISRTPYSLTLKCDNFEELKDFVPCLYAEDLKLYDFGGFKTVENKIYELDNEGKITLDSLLYSYSPQLHSKYIIRGEERFREVDAFSTLNWGGEGIIQLSPNAAMVHGLFYGMGQSVNGSNNRYDTARFYFRDATAVDDNTETSVIGACIDNRNDYAVTIPINSILYQYYISLQYSRYIDPKNNSKNGEWQIIDARKPTVEIVEPRFYNIRFQNSTLYCSCIAGEEKISSKELQYKIEEMDHYNSITLSTNTRTESLSRTLTSIVPQLTYLIRMVCYTENGKTYYSSIYRLKNGILELATDINNQQSTINNVDVSKIQVHAINDQIVIEGKGINDIVKIYNAYGTCVYIGQESNIQLSSKGVFIVLLGNKAYKLLL
;
A
#
# COMPACT_ATOMS: atom_id res chain seq x y z
N MET A 1 25.95 -13.51 -50.64
CA MET A 1 24.58 -13.99 -50.33
C MET A 1 24.71 -15.31 -49.61
N MET A 2 24.74 -15.26 -48.28
CA MET A 2 24.90 -16.42 -47.42
C MET A 2 24.15 -16.12 -46.13
N SER A 3 23.25 -17.03 -45.78
CA SER A 3 22.35 -17.01 -44.63
C SER A 3 23.13 -16.93 -43.32
N ILE A 4 22.79 -15.97 -42.46
CA ILE A 4 23.23 -15.90 -41.06
C ILE A 4 21.98 -15.82 -40.19
N THR A 5 21.71 -16.92 -39.50
CA THR A 5 20.91 -17.01 -38.29
C THR A 5 21.60 -16.22 -37.16
N LYS A 6 20.96 -15.18 -36.66
CA LYS A 6 21.26 -14.59 -35.34
C LYS A 6 19.96 -14.22 -34.63
N GLN A 7 19.71 -14.92 -33.53
CA GLN A 7 18.87 -14.49 -32.42
C GLN A 7 19.42 -13.18 -31.84
N LEU A 8 18.54 -12.20 -31.62
CA LEU A 8 18.69 -11.11 -30.65
C LEU A 8 17.27 -10.71 -30.17
N PRO A 9 17.12 -10.13 -28.97
CA PRO A 9 16.17 -10.61 -27.97
C PRO A 9 14.95 -9.73 -27.78
N LYS A 10 13.91 -10.35 -27.21
CA LYS A 10 12.71 -9.72 -26.65
C LYS A 10 13.11 -8.71 -25.57
N PHE A 11 12.80 -7.44 -25.81
CA PHE A 11 12.69 -6.42 -24.76
C PHE A 11 11.49 -6.77 -23.87
N LEU A 12 11.78 -7.25 -22.66
CA LEU A 12 10.81 -7.28 -21.56
C LEU A 12 10.96 -5.95 -20.83
N LEU A 13 9.93 -5.09 -20.94
CA LEU A 13 9.75 -3.91 -20.11
C LEU A 13 9.69 -4.37 -18.65
N LEU A 14 10.78 -4.13 -17.91
CA LEU A 14 10.82 -4.31 -16.47
C LEU A 14 10.13 -3.08 -15.86
N PHE A 15 8.82 -3.19 -15.63
CA PHE A 15 8.11 -2.34 -14.69
C PHE A 15 8.73 -2.54 -13.31
N VAL A 16 9.60 -1.61 -12.90
CA VAL A 16 10.02 -1.48 -11.50
C VAL A 16 8.86 -0.82 -10.75
N ALA A 17 7.87 -1.65 -10.39
CA ALA A 17 6.99 -1.35 -9.27
C ALA A 17 7.83 -1.54 -8.00
N ILE A 18 8.22 -0.43 -7.36
CA ILE A 18 8.73 -0.43 -6.01
C ILE A 18 7.55 -0.84 -5.12
N PHE A 19 7.43 -2.13 -4.84
CA PHE A 19 6.56 -2.63 -3.78
C PHE A 19 7.10 -2.09 -2.46
N PHE A 20 6.36 -1.20 -1.81
CA PHE A 20 6.40 -1.09 -0.36
C PHE A 20 5.93 -2.44 0.17
N SER A 21 6.86 -3.26 0.66
CA SER A 21 6.49 -4.41 1.46
C SER A 21 6.03 -3.89 2.81
N ASP A 22 4.72 -3.94 3.02
CA ASP A 22 4.12 -3.88 4.34
C ASP A 22 4.74 -4.93 5.27
N ASN A 23 5.00 -4.50 6.51
CA ASN A 23 5.29 -5.28 7.72
C ASN A 23 6.59 -6.12 7.73
N SER A 24 7.73 -5.47 7.97
CA SER A 24 8.73 -6.04 8.88
C SER A 24 8.35 -5.65 10.31
N TYR A 25 7.89 -6.64 11.10
CA TYR A 25 7.62 -6.47 12.52
C TYR A 25 8.90 -5.99 13.22
N VAL A 26 8.89 -4.74 13.68
CA VAL A 26 9.92 -4.22 14.58
C VAL A 26 9.61 -4.74 15.98
N ASN A 27 10.19 -5.88 16.35
CA ASN A 27 10.18 -6.33 17.73
C ASN A 27 11.33 -5.62 18.45
N ALA A 28 11.06 -4.46 19.05
CA ALA A 28 12.03 -3.79 19.91
C ALA A 28 11.32 -3.15 21.10
N ALA A 29 11.64 -3.59 22.31
CA ALA A 29 11.12 -3.04 23.58
C ALA A 29 11.46 -1.55 23.80
N ASN A 30 12.27 -0.96 22.91
CA ASN A 30 12.83 0.38 23.00
C ASN A 30 12.21 1.40 22.02
N ILE A 31 11.16 1.03 21.27
CA ILE A 31 10.45 1.96 20.38
C ILE A 31 9.25 2.57 21.07
N ASN A 32 9.24 3.90 21.13
CA ASN A 32 8.06 4.66 21.47
C ASN A 32 7.34 5.08 20.18
N GLU A 33 6.42 4.24 19.69
CA GLU A 33 5.64 4.49 18.46
C GLU A 33 4.87 5.82 18.49
N ASN A 34 4.37 6.22 19.65
CA ASN A 34 3.65 7.50 19.82
C ASN A 34 4.56 8.73 19.64
N LYS A 35 5.87 8.57 19.84
CA LYS A 35 6.87 9.66 19.72
C LYS A 35 7.85 9.45 18.56
N LYS A 36 7.73 8.35 17.82
CA LYS A 36 8.71 7.88 16.82
C LYS A 36 10.16 8.01 17.33
N THR A 37 10.42 7.51 18.53
CA THR A 37 11.74 7.59 19.19
C THR A 37 12.29 6.20 19.47
N TYR A 38 13.58 5.98 19.21
CA TYR A 38 14.34 4.77 19.54
C TYR A 38 15.44 5.12 20.57
N GLU A 39 15.33 4.62 21.79
CA GLU A 39 16.30 4.92 22.85
C GLU A 39 17.40 3.85 22.93
N ILE A 40 18.65 4.30 22.99
CA ILE A 40 19.84 3.46 23.19
C ILE A 40 20.33 3.70 24.61
N THR A 41 20.14 2.70 25.47
CA THR A 41 20.49 2.78 26.91
C THR A 41 21.67 1.88 27.29
N SER A 42 22.07 0.99 26.38
CA SER A 42 23.15 0.02 26.55
C SER A 42 23.84 -0.33 25.23
N SER A 43 25.03 -0.96 25.31
CA SER A 43 25.71 -1.51 24.12
C SER A 43 24.89 -2.58 23.40
N SER A 44 24.00 -3.30 24.11
CA SER A 44 23.11 -4.28 23.50
C SER A 44 22.08 -3.61 22.60
N ASP A 45 21.46 -2.53 23.08
CA ASP A 45 20.49 -1.74 22.31
C ASP A 45 21.14 -1.17 21.05
N PHE A 46 22.38 -0.67 21.17
CA PHE A 46 23.11 -0.17 20.01
C PHE A 46 23.43 -1.29 19.00
N SER A 47 23.80 -2.48 19.49
CA SER A 47 24.07 -3.65 18.62
C SER A 47 22.83 -4.12 17.87
N GLU A 48 21.64 -3.99 18.48
CA GLU A 48 20.35 -4.27 17.87
C GLU A 48 20.01 -3.23 16.81
N PHE A 49 20.06 -1.94 17.15
CA PHE A 49 19.90 -0.82 16.20
C PHE A 49 20.83 -0.97 14.98
N TYR A 50 22.11 -1.23 15.23
CA TYR A 50 23.10 -1.45 14.19
C TYR A 50 22.77 -2.70 13.34
N GLY A 51 22.25 -3.76 13.96
CA GLY A 51 21.76 -4.96 13.27
C GLY A 51 20.54 -4.68 12.38
N MET A 52 19.61 -3.84 12.82
CA MET A 52 18.45 -3.40 12.04
C MET A 52 18.87 -2.62 10.78
N LEU A 53 19.87 -1.74 10.91
CA LEU A 53 20.44 -1.04 9.76
C LEU A 53 21.11 -2.00 8.78
N CYS A 54 21.87 -2.99 9.27
CA CYS A 54 22.44 -4.04 8.42
C CYS A 54 21.36 -4.85 7.68
N ALA A 55 20.17 -5.00 8.26
CA ALA A 55 19.03 -5.69 7.64
C ALA A 55 18.24 -4.82 6.63
N GLY A 56 18.57 -3.52 6.50
CA GLY A 56 17.93 -2.60 5.56
C GLY A 56 16.71 -1.86 6.11
N ASN A 57 16.49 -1.87 7.44
CA ASN A 57 15.40 -1.08 8.04
C ASN A 57 15.69 0.43 7.91
N THR A 58 14.64 1.21 7.63
CA THR A 58 14.73 2.68 7.57
C THR A 58 14.31 3.33 8.89
N PHE A 59 14.93 4.48 9.18
CA PHE A 59 14.65 5.31 10.35
C PHE A 59 14.21 6.72 9.95
N ALA A 60 13.73 6.93 8.72
CA ALA A 60 13.43 8.26 8.15
C ALA A 60 12.53 9.15 9.04
N ASP A 61 11.59 8.54 9.76
CA ASP A 61 10.67 9.24 10.65
C ASP A 61 11.06 9.18 12.14
N TYR A 62 12.19 8.55 12.46
CA TYR A 62 12.58 8.25 13.84
C TYR A 62 13.69 9.16 14.36
N THR A 63 13.60 9.49 15.65
CA THR A 63 14.73 10.04 16.41
C THR A 63 15.38 8.92 17.23
N VAL A 64 16.64 8.61 16.95
CA VAL A 64 17.48 7.68 17.69
C VAL A 64 18.22 8.47 18.76
N VAL A 65 18.10 8.11 20.03
CA VAL A 65 18.67 8.88 21.16
C VAL A 65 19.65 8.01 21.93
N LEU A 66 20.91 8.43 21.99
CA LEU A 66 21.91 7.83 22.87
C LEU A 66 21.79 8.47 24.26
N THR A 67 21.49 7.68 25.28
CA THR A 67 21.21 8.18 26.65
C THR A 67 22.36 7.94 27.63
N LYS A 68 23.36 7.15 27.23
CA LYS A 68 24.54 6.79 28.02
C LYS A 68 25.73 6.53 27.11
N ASP A 69 26.93 6.63 27.69
CA ASP A 69 28.16 6.19 27.05
C ASP A 69 28.13 4.66 26.86
N ILE A 70 28.58 4.19 25.70
CA ILE A 70 28.62 2.77 25.34
C ILE A 70 29.97 2.37 24.77
N SER A 71 30.31 1.08 24.88
CA SER A 71 31.39 0.46 24.11
C SER A 71 30.78 -0.47 23.07
N PHE A 72 31.14 -0.30 21.80
CA PHE A 72 30.59 -1.08 20.71
C PHE A 72 31.66 -1.34 19.65
N GLU A 73 32.10 -2.60 19.58
CA GLU A 73 32.85 -3.08 18.43
C GLU A 73 31.87 -3.40 17.30
N THR A 74 32.03 -2.74 16.16
CA THR A 74 31.12 -2.89 15.00
C THR A 74 31.17 -4.29 14.36
N GLY A 75 32.12 -5.13 14.77
CA GLY A 75 32.02 -6.59 14.76
C GLY A 75 31.96 -7.24 13.37
N GLY A 76 32.44 -6.59 12.32
CA GLY A 76 32.49 -7.15 10.97
C GLY A 76 31.12 -7.49 10.36
N LYS A 77 30.00 -7.02 10.94
CA LYS A 77 28.66 -7.23 10.39
C LYS A 77 28.57 -6.56 9.00
N VAL A 78 28.21 -7.35 7.99
CA VAL A 78 28.14 -6.93 6.59
C VAL A 78 26.71 -6.49 6.27
N GLY A 79 26.54 -5.31 5.69
CA GLY A 79 25.24 -4.75 5.31
C GLY A 79 25.36 -3.27 4.95
N ASN A 80 24.48 -2.79 4.07
CA ASN A 80 24.46 -1.37 3.69
C ASN A 80 23.70 -0.57 4.76
N ARG A 81 24.42 0.17 5.60
CA ARG A 81 23.86 0.88 6.77
C ARG A 81 23.47 2.29 6.35
N ILE A 82 22.35 2.43 5.67
CA ILE A 82 21.81 3.74 5.27
C ILE A 82 20.99 4.30 6.44
N PHE A 83 21.35 5.49 6.93
CA PHE A 83 20.62 6.18 7.99
C PHE A 83 19.89 7.40 7.43
N GLU A 84 18.57 7.48 7.62
CA GLU A 84 17.71 8.55 7.08
C GLU A 84 16.97 9.34 8.18
N GLY A 85 17.23 9.05 9.46
CA GLY A 85 16.53 9.64 10.62
C GLY A 85 17.28 10.77 11.30
N LYS A 86 16.96 11.01 12.58
CA LYS A 86 17.71 11.93 13.45
C LYS A 86 18.44 11.15 14.55
N PHE A 87 19.76 11.25 14.62
CA PHE A 87 20.57 10.65 15.68
C PHE A 87 20.99 11.74 16.68
N GLU A 88 20.47 11.67 17.90
CA GLU A 88 20.79 12.57 19.01
C GLU A 88 21.78 11.87 19.96
N GLY A 89 23.05 12.24 19.88
CA GLY A 89 24.09 11.72 20.75
C GLY A 89 24.05 12.28 22.18
N GLN A 90 23.42 13.44 22.39
CA GLN A 90 23.30 14.13 23.69
C GLN A 90 24.64 14.34 24.43
N GLY A 91 25.76 14.34 23.72
CA GLY A 91 27.11 14.46 24.27
C GLY A 91 27.71 13.14 24.77
N HIS A 92 26.99 12.02 24.61
CA HIS A 92 27.44 10.70 25.00
C HIS A 92 28.47 10.11 24.03
N LYS A 93 29.24 9.17 24.56
CA LYS A 93 30.37 8.55 23.88
C LYS A 93 30.06 7.17 23.34
N ILE A 94 30.57 6.89 22.14
CA ILE A 94 30.73 5.52 21.63
C ILE A 94 32.22 5.20 21.59
N ASN A 95 32.60 4.12 22.27
CA ASN A 95 33.97 3.64 22.36
C ASN A 95 34.19 2.41 21.48
N ASP A 96 35.44 2.22 21.08
CA ASP A 96 36.00 1.01 20.47
C ASP A 96 35.44 0.68 19.07
N ILE A 97 35.13 1.73 18.29
CA ILE A 97 34.68 1.59 16.91
C ILE A 97 35.82 1.07 16.00
N THR A 98 35.52 0.07 15.17
CA THR A 98 36.48 -0.51 14.20
C THR A 98 36.05 -0.32 12.74
N THR A 99 34.82 0.15 12.48
CA THR A 99 34.28 0.47 11.14
C THR A 99 33.35 1.70 11.20
N PRO A 100 33.09 2.40 10.09
CA PRO A 100 32.13 3.51 10.04
C PRO A 100 30.77 3.09 10.59
N LEU A 101 30.16 3.95 11.41
CA LEU A 101 28.81 3.71 11.94
C LEU A 101 27.80 3.46 10.82
N PHE A 102 27.81 4.33 9.82
CA PHE A 102 26.91 4.26 8.66
C PHE A 102 27.69 4.07 7.37
N THR A 103 27.07 3.45 6.38
CA THR A 103 27.61 3.47 5.01
C THR A 103 27.24 4.79 4.33
N ASP A 104 25.99 5.19 4.47
CA ASP A 104 25.41 6.41 3.89
C ASP A 104 24.60 7.12 4.98
N ASN A 105 24.95 8.36 5.30
CA ASN A 105 24.13 9.23 6.15
C ASN A 105 23.29 10.15 5.28
N ARG A 106 21.98 9.99 5.27
CA ARG A 106 21.01 10.90 4.63
C ARG A 106 20.16 11.65 5.67
N GLY A 107 20.37 11.34 6.94
CA GLY A 107 19.72 11.95 8.08
C GLY A 107 20.59 12.98 8.77
N ASP A 108 20.20 13.34 9.99
CA ASP A 108 20.94 14.27 10.81
C ASP A 108 21.61 13.56 12.00
N ILE A 109 22.88 13.86 12.28
CA ILE A 109 23.64 13.35 13.42
C ILE A 109 24.09 14.54 14.28
N TYR A 110 23.64 14.59 15.52
CA TYR A 110 23.89 15.70 16.45
C TYR A 110 24.63 15.25 17.70
N ASN A 111 25.58 16.06 18.16
CA ASN A 111 26.15 15.99 19.51
C ASN A 111 26.62 14.57 19.92
N LEU A 112 27.29 13.87 19.00
CA LEU A 112 27.81 12.52 19.21
C LEU A 112 29.34 12.53 19.29
N HIS A 113 29.90 11.85 20.29
CA HIS A 113 31.35 11.70 20.44
C HIS A 113 31.77 10.25 20.17
N ILE A 114 32.57 10.02 19.14
CA ILE A 114 33.31 8.75 18.99
C ILE A 114 34.63 8.87 19.76
N ALA A 115 34.70 8.25 20.92
CA ALA A 115 35.76 8.51 21.90
C ALA A 115 37.01 7.65 21.71
N SER A 116 36.89 6.45 21.15
CA SER A 116 38.01 5.58 20.82
C SER A 116 37.68 4.67 19.63
N GLY A 117 38.73 4.21 18.97
CA GLY A 117 38.62 3.30 17.83
C GLY A 117 39.90 3.27 17.00
N LEU A 118 40.08 2.18 16.25
CA LEU A 118 41.11 2.07 15.23
C LEU A 118 40.47 1.51 13.95
N LEU A 119 40.17 2.40 13.01
CA LEU A 119 39.50 2.05 11.78
C LEU A 119 40.53 1.79 10.69
N ARG A 120 40.33 0.71 9.93
CA ARG A 120 41.13 0.36 8.74
C ARG A 120 40.48 0.79 7.42
N GLN A 121 39.56 1.73 7.49
CA GLN A 121 38.83 2.30 6.36
C GLN A 121 38.40 3.74 6.69
N SER A 122 37.98 4.49 5.68
CA SER A 122 37.59 5.90 5.80
C SER A 122 36.26 6.12 6.52
N GLY A 123 36.17 7.22 7.27
CA GLY A 123 34.94 7.72 7.88
C GLY A 123 34.60 7.05 9.21
N THR A 124 34.62 7.79 10.31
CA THR A 124 34.19 7.24 11.61
C THR A 124 32.67 7.22 11.73
N PHE A 125 32.01 8.27 11.22
CA PHE A 125 30.55 8.39 11.28
C PHE A 125 29.88 7.75 10.07
N CYS A 126 30.35 8.04 8.87
CA CYS A 126 29.81 7.45 7.65
C CYS A 126 30.83 7.38 6.53
N ILE A 127 30.62 6.54 5.51
CA ILE A 127 31.45 6.62 4.30
C ILE A 127 30.99 7.82 3.45
N LYS A 128 29.69 7.92 3.17
CA LYS A 128 29.10 9.05 2.42
C LYS A 128 28.15 9.84 3.30
N ASN A 129 28.30 11.16 3.33
CA ASN A 129 27.37 12.07 3.99
C ASN A 129 26.53 12.81 2.94
N HIS A 130 25.22 12.60 2.95
CA HIS A 130 24.22 13.35 2.19
C HIS A 130 23.30 14.18 3.10
N GLY A 131 23.36 13.97 4.42
CA GLY A 131 22.61 14.71 5.42
C GLY A 131 23.49 15.69 6.20
N CYS A 132 23.18 15.89 7.48
CA CYS A 132 23.89 16.83 8.35
C CYS A 132 24.64 16.10 9.47
N ILE A 133 25.91 16.43 9.69
CA ILE A 133 26.68 16.04 10.87
C ILE A 133 27.05 17.30 11.63
N LYS A 134 26.53 17.45 12.84
CA LYS A 134 26.63 18.70 13.59
C LYS A 134 27.02 18.49 15.05
N ASP A 135 27.88 19.37 15.57
CA ASP A 135 28.36 19.38 16.96
C ASP A 135 28.98 18.03 17.38
N CYS A 136 29.52 17.28 16.42
CA CYS A 136 30.04 15.95 16.64
C CYS A 136 31.55 15.96 16.83
N LYS A 137 32.05 14.95 17.56
CA LYS A 137 33.48 14.83 17.87
C LYS A 137 34.00 13.45 17.50
N ASN A 138 35.15 13.39 16.84
CA ASN A 138 35.91 12.17 16.62
C ASN A 138 37.22 12.19 17.41
N SER A 139 37.50 11.15 18.17
CA SER A 139 38.79 10.86 18.80
C SER A 139 39.37 9.51 18.36
N ALA A 140 38.69 8.77 17.48
CA ALA A 140 39.16 7.51 16.94
C ALA A 140 40.20 7.73 15.82
N ASN A 141 41.18 6.83 15.73
CA ASN A 141 42.22 6.89 14.72
C ASN A 141 41.81 6.12 13.46
N ILE A 142 42.23 6.63 12.30
CA ILE A 142 42.11 5.94 11.02
C ILE A 142 43.50 5.59 10.52
N VAL A 143 43.73 4.31 10.22
CA VAL A 143 44.95 3.81 9.57
C VAL A 143 44.54 2.93 8.41
N PHE A 144 44.51 3.51 7.21
CA PHE A 144 44.07 2.83 5.99
C PHE A 144 45.23 2.70 5.02
N SER A 145 45.62 1.46 4.73
CA SER A 145 46.64 1.15 3.73
C SER A 145 46.05 0.21 2.67
N SER A 146 46.33 0.46 1.40
CA SER A 146 45.80 -0.37 0.30
C SER A 146 46.70 -0.31 -0.93
N SER A 147 46.71 -1.40 -1.69
CA SER A 147 47.35 -1.51 -3.00
C SER A 147 46.31 -1.31 -4.12
N SER A 148 45.71 -0.11 -4.19
CA SER A 148 44.61 0.21 -5.12
C SER A 148 45.10 0.79 -6.45
N ASN A 149 44.51 0.33 -7.56
CA ASN A 149 44.69 0.95 -8.88
C ASN A 149 43.78 2.15 -9.13
N GLU A 150 42.74 2.32 -8.31
CA GLU A 150 41.69 3.33 -8.50
C GLU A 150 41.92 4.58 -7.64
N GLY A 151 42.76 4.50 -6.62
CA GLY A 151 42.88 5.54 -5.59
C GLY A 151 42.48 5.03 -4.21
N ILE A 152 42.82 5.82 -3.20
CA ILE A 152 42.32 5.63 -1.84
C ILE A 152 41.96 6.99 -1.25
N HIS A 153 40.93 7.00 -0.41
CA HIS A 153 40.39 8.20 0.19
C HIS A 153 40.21 7.94 1.69
N ALA A 154 40.57 8.92 2.54
CA ALA A 154 40.33 8.86 3.97
C ALA A 154 39.95 10.21 4.56
N GLY A 155 38.88 10.23 5.35
CA GLY A 155 38.50 11.34 6.19
C GLY A 155 38.04 10.88 7.56
N ALA A 156 38.25 11.70 8.59
CA ALA A 156 37.93 11.32 9.97
C ALA A 156 36.42 11.14 10.20
N PHE A 157 35.59 12.01 9.62
CA PHE A 157 34.13 11.96 9.74
C PHE A 157 33.53 11.12 8.63
N CYS A 158 33.91 11.44 7.39
CA CYS A 158 33.48 10.68 6.21
C CYS A 158 34.50 10.66 5.10
N ASP A 159 34.33 9.74 4.16
CA ASP A 159 35.08 9.76 2.91
C ASP A 159 34.60 10.95 2.05
N SER A 160 33.33 10.90 1.66
CA SER A 160 32.72 11.86 0.74
C SER A 160 31.57 12.62 1.40
N ASN A 161 31.63 13.94 1.32
CA ASN A 161 30.60 14.84 1.82
C ASN A 161 29.81 15.48 0.65
N TYR A 162 28.49 15.32 0.70
CA TYR A 162 27.49 15.88 -0.20
C TYR A 162 26.40 16.64 0.58
N GLY A 163 26.54 16.74 1.90
CA GLY A 163 25.66 17.49 2.79
C GLY A 163 26.47 18.44 3.68
N ASP A 164 26.06 18.61 4.93
CA ASP A 164 26.66 19.60 5.83
C ASP A 164 27.47 18.92 6.94
N ILE A 165 28.68 19.41 7.20
CA ILE A 165 29.47 19.06 8.39
C ILE A 165 29.77 20.36 9.14
N ILE A 166 29.17 20.52 10.32
CA ILE A 166 29.09 21.80 11.02
C ILE A 166 29.60 21.67 12.45
N ASN A 167 30.48 22.58 12.88
CA ASN A 167 30.98 22.66 14.25
C ASN A 167 31.51 21.31 14.79
N CYS A 168 32.19 20.57 13.92
CA CYS A 168 32.70 19.23 14.22
C CYS A 168 34.19 19.27 14.55
N ILE A 169 34.62 18.42 15.49
CA ILE A 169 36.01 18.38 15.94
C ILE A 169 36.60 17.00 15.68
N ASN A 170 37.71 16.94 14.93
CA ASN A 170 38.55 15.76 14.84
C ASN A 170 39.78 15.90 15.77
N GLU A 171 39.95 14.94 16.67
CA GLU A 171 41.14 14.75 17.52
C GLU A 171 41.93 13.49 17.16
N GLY A 172 41.33 12.58 16.40
CA GLY A 172 41.97 11.34 15.98
C GLY A 172 42.92 11.55 14.79
N ASN A 173 44.01 10.78 14.76
CA ASN A 173 44.95 10.82 13.65
C ASN A 173 44.37 10.11 12.43
N VAL A 174 44.65 10.64 11.23
CA VAL A 174 44.28 10.01 9.96
C VAL A 174 45.55 9.70 9.18
N THR A 175 45.83 8.42 9.00
CA THR A 175 46.96 7.92 8.24
C THR A 175 46.47 7.13 7.04
N LEU A 176 46.86 7.56 5.85
CA LEU A 176 46.49 6.97 4.57
C LEU A 176 47.77 6.60 3.80
N GLU A 177 47.95 5.31 3.48
CA GLU A 177 49.14 4.83 2.80
C GLU A 177 48.81 4.00 1.55
N LEU A 178 49.08 4.56 0.36
CA LEU A 178 48.98 3.84 -0.90
C LEU A 178 50.21 2.95 -1.12
N GLU A 179 50.01 1.64 -1.08
CA GLU A 179 51.08 0.65 -1.24
C GLU A 179 51.34 0.33 -2.73
N ALA A 180 52.61 0.23 -3.11
CA ALA A 180 52.99 -0.05 -4.49
C ALA A 180 52.70 -1.50 -4.89
N ILE A 181 52.01 -1.70 -6.02
CA ILE A 181 51.85 -3.02 -6.66
C ILE A 181 53.09 -3.30 -7.51
N TYR A 182 53.79 -4.41 -7.23
CA TYR A 182 54.94 -4.84 -8.03
C TYR A 182 54.57 -4.95 -9.52
N GLY A 183 55.17 -4.10 -10.36
CA GLY A 183 55.05 -4.16 -11.82
C GLY A 183 53.89 -3.37 -12.45
N SER A 184 53.06 -2.66 -11.66
CA SER A 184 52.03 -1.77 -12.19
C SER A 184 52.07 -0.42 -11.48
N TRP A 185 52.51 0.61 -12.22
CA TRP A 185 52.58 1.99 -11.76
C TRP A 185 51.19 2.61 -11.85
N SER A 186 50.48 2.68 -10.73
CA SER A 186 49.11 3.20 -10.67
C SER A 186 49.09 4.74 -10.69
N LYS A 187 48.24 5.34 -11.55
CA LYS A 187 47.89 6.78 -11.53
C LYS A 187 46.88 7.14 -10.42
N ALA A 188 46.63 6.21 -9.50
CA ALA A 188 45.76 6.38 -8.34
C ALA A 188 46.13 7.64 -7.54
N VAL A 189 45.09 8.37 -7.14
CA VAL A 189 45.20 9.52 -6.24
C VAL A 189 44.97 9.05 -4.81
N SER A 190 45.86 9.44 -3.89
CA SER A 190 45.63 9.28 -2.45
C SER A 190 45.08 10.59 -1.87
N SER A 191 43.85 10.58 -1.35
CA SER A 191 43.19 11.79 -0.82
C SER A 191 42.92 11.68 0.67
N CYS A 192 43.54 12.54 1.47
CA CYS A 192 43.44 12.48 2.93
C CYS A 192 43.04 13.83 3.55
N GLY A 193 41.95 13.85 4.32
CA GLY A 193 41.47 15.03 5.04
C GLY A 193 41.19 14.77 6.52
N GLY A 194 41.37 15.78 7.38
CA GLY A 194 41.07 15.65 8.81
C GLY A 194 39.58 15.64 9.16
N ILE A 195 38.70 16.05 8.25
CA ILE A 195 37.24 15.94 8.37
C ILE A 195 36.71 15.01 7.29
N CYS A 196 36.95 15.32 6.01
CA CYS A 196 36.54 14.47 4.89
C CYS A 196 37.59 14.41 3.78
N ALA A 197 37.61 13.33 3.00
CA ALA A 197 38.53 13.22 1.85
C ALA A 197 38.04 14.06 0.65
N TYR A 198 36.73 14.05 0.39
CA TYR A 198 36.10 14.77 -0.70
C TYR A 198 34.87 15.54 -0.18
N SER A 199 34.68 16.78 -0.63
CA SER A 199 33.44 17.55 -0.44
C SER A 199 32.94 18.05 -1.79
N GLY A 200 31.75 17.61 -2.17
CA GLY A 200 31.18 17.80 -3.51
C GLY A 200 30.07 18.84 -3.60
N PRO A 201 29.30 18.84 -4.71
CA PRO A 201 28.29 19.86 -4.97
C PRO A 201 27.25 19.98 -3.86
N ARG A 202 26.91 21.23 -3.50
CA ARG A 202 25.91 21.58 -2.47
C ARG A 202 26.26 21.13 -1.05
N SER A 203 27.52 20.77 -0.80
CA SER A 203 28.00 20.46 0.54
C SER A 203 28.60 21.68 1.23
N SER A 204 28.68 21.63 2.56
CA SER A 204 29.38 22.62 3.36
C SER A 204 30.22 21.99 4.47
N ILE A 205 31.38 22.59 4.76
CA ILE A 205 32.20 22.31 5.94
C ILE A 205 32.36 23.62 6.69
N VAL A 206 31.70 23.72 7.84
CA VAL A 206 31.52 25.00 8.53
C VAL A 206 31.99 24.89 9.97
N TYR A 207 32.91 25.78 10.35
CA TYR A 207 33.41 25.88 11.72
C TYR A 207 33.99 24.57 12.30
N CYS A 208 34.58 23.75 11.43
CA CYS A 208 35.16 22.48 11.83
C CYS A 208 36.63 22.65 12.26
N ILE A 209 37.05 21.86 13.25
CA ILE A 209 38.41 21.92 13.80
C ILE A 209 39.07 20.56 13.65
N ASN A 210 40.19 20.49 12.94
CA ASN A 210 41.09 19.35 13.00
C ASN A 210 42.22 19.60 14.02
N LYS A 211 42.43 18.68 14.95
CA LYS A 211 43.57 18.64 15.89
C LYS A 211 44.44 17.40 15.69
N GLY A 212 43.91 16.35 15.05
CA GLY A 212 44.65 15.12 14.80
C GLY A 212 45.68 15.29 13.68
N ALA A 213 46.78 14.55 13.77
CA ALA A 213 47.81 14.55 12.72
C ALA A 213 47.29 13.85 11.46
N ILE A 214 47.58 14.42 10.30
CA ILE A 214 47.21 13.91 8.99
C ILE A 214 48.47 13.47 8.27
N LYS A 215 48.54 12.17 7.94
CA LYS A 215 49.63 11.57 7.18
C LYS A 215 49.07 10.94 5.90
N ASN A 216 49.58 11.34 4.75
CA ASN A 216 49.17 10.80 3.46
C ASN A 216 50.39 10.38 2.62
N SER A 217 50.31 9.20 2.01
CA SER A 217 51.31 8.75 1.04
C SER A 217 50.68 8.35 -0.29
N GLY A 218 51.18 8.94 -1.38
CA GLY A 218 50.85 8.56 -2.75
C GLY A 218 52.05 7.99 -3.51
N ILE A 219 51.80 7.37 -4.66
CA ILE A 219 52.87 6.91 -5.57
C ILE A 219 53.19 8.01 -6.59
N TYR A 220 52.17 8.49 -7.31
CA TYR A 220 52.27 9.60 -8.27
C TYR A 220 51.41 10.80 -7.90
N SER A 221 50.28 10.56 -7.22
CA SER A 221 49.34 11.62 -6.87
C SER A 221 48.92 11.54 -5.40
N ALA A 222 49.06 12.66 -4.70
CA ALA A 222 48.60 12.81 -3.33
C ALA A 222 47.97 14.19 -3.12
N VAL A 223 46.74 14.19 -2.61
CA VAL A 223 46.02 15.40 -2.23
C VAL A 223 45.72 15.35 -0.75
N THR A 224 46.17 16.36 0.00
CA THR A 224 46.12 16.33 1.46
C THR A 224 45.70 17.67 2.01
N GLY A 225 44.71 17.67 2.91
CA GLY A 225 44.27 18.86 3.63
C GLY A 225 44.11 18.57 5.12
N GLY A 226 44.41 19.55 5.98
CA GLY A 226 44.13 19.38 7.41
C GLY A 226 42.63 19.26 7.72
N VAL A 227 41.76 19.79 6.86
CA VAL A 227 40.29 19.67 6.98
C VAL A 227 39.73 18.81 5.84
N VAL A 228 40.04 19.15 4.59
CA VAL A 228 39.51 18.44 3.41
C VAL A 228 40.58 18.23 2.34
N ALA A 229 40.70 17.03 1.76
CA ALA A 229 41.64 16.84 0.66
C ALA A 229 41.15 17.53 -0.63
N ASN A 230 40.00 17.13 -1.16
CA ASN A 230 39.43 17.67 -2.39
C ASN A 230 38.09 18.35 -2.13
N ALA A 231 37.90 19.55 -2.68
CA ALA A 231 36.69 20.33 -2.52
C ALA A 231 36.22 20.88 -3.87
N GLU A 232 34.97 20.58 -4.23
CA GLU A 232 34.38 20.97 -5.51
C GLU A 232 32.94 21.46 -5.34
N TYR A 233 32.61 22.66 -5.81
CA TYR A 233 31.25 23.22 -5.74
C TYR A 233 30.65 23.24 -4.32
N CYS A 234 31.49 23.54 -3.33
CA CYS A 234 31.14 23.52 -1.90
C CYS A 234 31.60 24.79 -1.17
N SER A 235 31.30 24.87 0.12
CA SER A 235 31.72 25.97 0.99
C SER A 235 32.59 25.46 2.14
N ILE A 236 33.76 26.07 2.35
CA ILE A 236 34.66 25.80 3.47
C ILE A 236 34.84 27.09 4.24
N VAL A 237 34.21 27.18 5.41
CA VAL A 237 34.11 28.46 6.13
C VAL A 237 34.42 28.29 7.61
N GLY A 238 35.25 29.17 8.18
CA GLY A 238 35.51 29.19 9.61
C GLY A 238 36.30 28.01 10.16
N CYS A 239 36.96 27.24 9.29
CA CYS A 239 37.59 25.99 9.70
C CYS A 239 39.03 26.21 10.18
N ASP A 240 39.40 25.48 11.23
CA ASP A 240 40.74 25.54 11.83
C ASP A 240 41.45 24.19 11.69
N ASN A 241 42.74 24.23 11.33
CA ASN A 241 43.62 23.08 11.47
C ASN A 241 44.71 23.35 12.51
N LYS A 242 44.83 22.48 13.49
CA LYS A 242 45.84 22.49 14.56
C LYS A 242 46.75 21.26 14.52
N GLY A 243 46.38 20.24 13.76
CA GLY A 243 47.18 19.04 13.57
C GLY A 243 48.26 19.23 12.51
N GLU A 244 49.37 18.51 12.66
CA GLU A 244 50.40 18.44 11.62
C GLU A 244 49.84 17.80 10.35
N VAL A 245 50.19 18.35 9.19
CA VAL A 245 49.82 17.81 7.88
C VAL A 245 51.08 17.40 7.14
N TYR A 246 51.27 16.09 6.98
CA TYR A 246 52.41 15.52 6.27
C TYR A 246 51.96 14.69 5.06
N SER A 247 52.45 15.06 3.88
CA SER A 247 52.12 14.40 2.63
C SER A 247 53.38 14.07 1.85
N TYR A 248 53.55 12.82 1.41
CA TYR A 248 54.73 12.42 0.65
C TYR A 248 54.39 11.54 -0.57
N LEU A 249 55.16 11.70 -1.64
CA LEU A 249 55.17 10.77 -2.75
C LEU A 249 56.30 9.75 -2.59
N LEU A 250 56.03 8.48 -2.87
CA LEU A 250 57.00 7.38 -2.72
C LEU A 250 58.04 7.34 -3.85
N ASN A 251 57.69 7.78 -5.07
CA ASN A 251 58.58 7.77 -6.22
C ASN A 251 59.61 8.93 -6.21
N SER A 252 59.69 9.69 -5.12
CA SER A 252 60.75 10.64 -4.84
C SER A 252 61.75 10.13 -3.78
N SER A 253 61.72 8.84 -3.43
CA SER A 253 62.63 8.25 -2.43
C SER A 253 63.78 7.40 -3.05
N PRO A 254 65.03 7.45 -2.54
CA PRO A 254 66.26 7.16 -3.31
C PRO A 254 66.64 5.68 -3.44
N SER A 255 65.83 4.74 -2.93
CA SER A 255 66.36 3.38 -2.69
C SER A 255 66.58 2.53 -3.95
N LYS A 256 66.13 2.95 -5.14
CA LYS A 256 66.31 2.19 -6.39
C LYS A 256 66.57 3.05 -7.64
N GLY A 257 67.63 3.86 -7.62
CA GLY A 257 68.57 4.05 -8.74
C GLY A 257 68.13 4.51 -10.14
N ASN A 258 66.85 4.74 -10.44
CA ASN A 258 66.38 5.37 -11.69
C ASN A 258 64.98 5.95 -11.45
N ILE A 259 64.91 7.19 -10.97
CA ILE A 259 63.65 7.97 -10.94
C ILE A 259 63.58 8.73 -12.26
N THR A 260 62.73 8.29 -13.19
CA THR A 260 62.23 9.18 -14.25
C THR A 260 61.18 10.08 -13.61
N VAL A 261 61.46 11.39 -13.51
CA VAL A 261 60.40 12.38 -13.22
C VAL A 261 59.46 12.35 -14.43
N GLU A 262 58.35 11.65 -14.29
CA GLU A 262 57.34 11.57 -15.34
C GLU A 262 56.41 12.79 -15.25
N SER A 263 55.97 13.31 -16.39
CA SER A 263 55.26 14.60 -16.52
C SER A 263 53.87 14.67 -15.86
N TYR A 264 53.46 13.66 -15.09
CA TYR A 264 52.11 13.51 -14.54
C TYR A 264 52.07 13.33 -13.00
N GLN A 265 53.17 13.60 -12.29
CA GLN A 265 53.15 13.64 -10.82
C GLN A 265 52.35 14.85 -10.32
N LEU A 266 51.51 14.64 -9.30
CA LEU A 266 50.68 15.68 -8.71
C LEU A 266 50.75 15.63 -7.19
N GLN A 267 51.10 16.73 -6.54
CA GLN A 267 51.02 16.82 -5.09
C GLN A 267 50.46 18.16 -4.67
N HIS A 268 49.27 18.13 -4.05
CA HIS A 268 48.58 19.31 -3.56
C HIS A 268 48.37 19.17 -2.05
N VAL A 269 49.01 20.04 -1.27
CA VAL A 269 49.01 19.96 0.20
C VAL A 269 48.62 21.30 0.79
N GLY A 270 47.65 21.30 1.69
CA GLY A 270 47.23 22.50 2.40
C GLY A 270 46.99 22.26 3.89
N GLY A 271 47.22 23.28 4.71
CA GLY A 271 46.84 23.22 6.12
C GLY A 271 45.33 23.09 6.34
N ILE A 272 44.51 23.62 5.42
CA ILE A 272 43.05 23.46 5.44
C ILE A 272 42.60 22.52 4.32
N ALA A 273 42.97 22.81 3.08
CA ALA A 273 42.48 22.09 1.90
C ALA A 273 43.59 21.67 0.94
N GLY A 274 43.55 20.46 0.39
CA GLY A 274 44.53 20.06 -0.63
C GLY A 274 44.28 20.77 -1.96
N HIS A 275 43.12 20.50 -2.54
CA HIS A 275 42.71 20.93 -3.88
C HIS A 275 41.28 21.50 -3.84
N VAL A 276 41.08 22.72 -4.33
CA VAL A 276 39.81 23.45 -4.21
C VAL A 276 39.37 24.02 -5.56
N LEU A 277 38.16 23.68 -6.00
CA LEU A 277 37.58 24.13 -7.28
C LEU A 277 36.14 24.62 -7.14
N TYR A 278 35.81 25.78 -7.73
CA TYR A 278 34.45 26.33 -7.73
C TYR A 278 33.81 26.47 -6.34
N CYS A 279 34.62 26.79 -5.33
CA CYS A 279 34.20 26.88 -3.94
C CYS A 279 34.19 28.33 -3.43
N VAL A 280 33.83 28.48 -2.15
CA VAL A 280 34.18 29.63 -1.32
C VAL A 280 35.04 29.13 -0.16
N LEU A 281 36.22 29.73 0.03
CA LEU A 281 37.12 29.46 1.13
C LEU A 281 37.27 30.72 1.99
N ASN A 282 36.70 30.74 3.19
CA ASN A 282 36.57 31.97 3.97
C ASN A 282 36.81 31.76 5.47
N ARG A 283 37.54 32.67 6.13
CA ARG A 283 37.77 32.65 7.59
C ARG A 283 38.44 31.38 8.11
N CYS A 284 39.31 30.76 7.31
CA CYS A 284 39.99 29.53 7.70
C CYS A 284 41.40 29.82 8.22
N ARG A 285 41.82 29.08 9.26
CA ARG A 285 43.12 29.27 9.91
C ARG A 285 43.90 27.98 10.07
N ASN A 286 45.15 28.00 9.65
CA ASN A 286 46.05 26.89 9.89
C ASN A 286 47.06 27.23 10.98
N TYR A 287 47.14 26.41 12.02
CA TYR A 287 48.14 26.48 13.10
C TYR A 287 49.13 25.31 13.04
N GLY A 288 48.76 24.22 12.36
CA GLY A 288 49.60 23.03 12.25
C GLY A 288 50.71 23.20 11.20
N THR A 289 51.87 22.62 11.47
CA THR A 289 52.95 22.53 10.48
C THR A 289 52.49 21.75 9.24
N VAL A 290 52.83 22.24 8.05
CA VAL A 290 52.47 21.59 6.78
C VAL A 290 53.73 21.21 6.02
N GLN A 291 53.78 19.96 5.57
CA GLN A 291 54.97 19.35 5.03
C GLN A 291 54.69 18.57 3.75
N SER A 292 55.53 18.76 2.74
CA SER A 292 55.48 18.00 1.49
C SER A 292 56.85 17.79 0.87
N ASN A 293 56.92 16.94 -0.17
CA ASN A 293 58.17 16.67 -0.91
C ASN A 293 58.04 16.90 -2.41
N PHE A 294 56.96 17.54 -2.88
CA PHE A 294 56.71 17.80 -4.29
C PHE A 294 55.66 18.91 -4.53
N GLN A 295 55.76 19.53 -5.71
CA GLN A 295 54.81 20.42 -6.39
C GLN A 295 54.20 21.57 -5.58
N TYR A 296 53.02 21.43 -4.95
CA TYR A 296 52.28 22.55 -4.37
C TYR A 296 51.99 22.33 -2.88
N LEU A 297 52.56 23.19 -2.03
CA LEU A 297 52.32 23.24 -0.59
C LEU A 297 51.85 24.65 -0.20
N GLY A 298 50.63 24.76 0.32
CA GLY A 298 50.09 25.99 0.89
C GLY A 298 49.88 25.89 2.40
N GLY A 299 50.06 27.00 3.11
CA GLY A 299 49.64 27.05 4.51
C GLY A 299 48.13 26.92 4.70
N ILE A 300 47.35 27.36 3.70
CA ILE A 300 45.89 27.16 3.69
C ILE A 300 45.47 26.13 2.67
N ALA A 301 45.80 26.33 1.39
CA ALA A 301 45.45 25.36 0.36
C ALA A 301 46.55 25.12 -0.67
N GLY A 302 46.67 23.88 -1.15
CA GLY A 302 47.72 23.49 -2.11
C GLY A 302 47.44 24.01 -3.52
N TYR A 303 46.23 23.82 -4.03
CA TYR A 303 45.82 24.34 -5.33
C TYR A 303 44.41 24.87 -5.25
N VAL A 304 44.16 26.04 -5.86
CA VAL A 304 42.85 26.67 -5.87
C VAL A 304 42.51 27.16 -7.28
N GLY A 305 41.31 26.84 -7.75
CA GLY A 305 40.81 27.33 -9.03
C GLY A 305 39.32 27.69 -9.04
N ASN A 306 38.97 28.71 -9.81
CA ASN A 306 37.61 29.26 -9.92
C ASN A 306 36.91 29.50 -8.56
N THR A 307 37.65 29.86 -7.52
CA THR A 307 37.20 29.88 -6.12
C THR A 307 37.45 31.25 -5.52
N ASP A 308 36.49 31.78 -4.77
CA ASP A 308 36.69 33.01 -4.01
C ASP A 308 37.34 32.72 -2.66
N VAL A 309 38.38 33.47 -2.31
CA VAL A 309 39.15 33.30 -1.07
C VAL A 309 39.17 34.59 -0.25
N TYR A 310 38.80 34.46 1.03
CA TYR A 310 38.66 35.59 1.94
C TYR A 310 39.17 35.28 3.34
N ASN A 311 39.73 36.27 4.03
CA ASN A 311 39.98 36.21 5.48
C ASN A 311 40.80 34.97 5.90
N LEU A 312 41.92 34.68 5.25
CA LEU A 312 42.69 33.45 5.49
C LEU A 312 43.96 33.72 6.30
N GLU A 313 44.28 32.87 7.27
CA GLU A 313 45.47 33.04 8.11
C GLU A 313 46.27 31.76 8.31
N ASN A 314 47.56 31.81 7.98
CA ASN A 314 48.48 30.69 8.27
C ASN A 314 49.46 31.06 9.39
N PHE A 315 49.38 30.36 10.51
CA PHE A 315 50.31 30.39 11.63
C PHE A 315 51.31 29.23 11.61
N GLY A 316 51.01 28.14 10.92
CA GLY A 316 51.87 26.96 10.88
C GLY A 316 53.06 27.11 9.92
N ASP A 317 54.22 26.63 10.35
CA ASP A 317 55.41 26.60 9.49
C ASP A 317 55.24 25.62 8.33
N LEU A 318 55.87 25.96 7.20
CA LEU A 318 55.75 25.22 5.94
C LEU A 318 57.11 24.66 5.53
N TYR A 319 57.19 23.34 5.36
CA TYR A 319 58.42 22.66 4.96
C TYR A 319 58.24 21.84 3.69
N GLY A 320 58.81 22.34 2.59
CA GLY A 320 59.05 21.58 1.38
C GLY A 320 60.41 20.89 1.44
N PHE A 321 60.44 19.59 1.76
CA PHE A 321 61.68 18.81 1.82
C PHE A 321 62.13 18.34 0.44
N GLU A 322 63.43 18.03 0.31
CA GLU A 322 64.15 17.73 -0.94
C GLU A 322 63.32 16.91 -1.96
N GLY A 323 62.61 17.64 -2.83
CA GLY A 323 61.74 17.09 -3.87
C GLY A 323 62.47 16.94 -5.20
N TYR A 324 62.17 15.88 -5.95
CA TYR A 324 62.71 15.64 -7.28
C TYR A 324 61.88 16.39 -8.35
N GLY A 325 62.08 17.70 -8.51
CA GLY A 325 61.37 18.50 -9.52
C GLY A 325 60.95 19.89 -9.04
N PHE A 326 59.86 20.41 -9.60
CA PHE A 326 59.28 21.70 -9.21
C PHE A 326 58.60 21.60 -7.85
N HIS A 327 58.93 22.49 -6.93
CA HIS A 327 58.34 22.57 -5.59
C HIS A 327 58.09 24.04 -5.24
N SER A 328 56.82 24.40 -5.15
CA SER A 328 56.32 25.70 -4.76
C SER A 328 55.62 25.60 -3.41
N VAL A 329 56.16 26.36 -2.45
CA VAL A 329 55.66 26.47 -1.08
C VAL A 329 55.21 27.90 -0.86
N SER A 330 53.98 28.11 -0.40
CA SER A 330 53.48 29.46 -0.15
C SER A 330 52.66 29.56 1.13
N GLY A 331 52.76 30.71 1.80
CA GLY A 331 52.10 30.95 3.09
C GLY A 331 50.59 30.73 3.06
N ILE A 332 49.93 31.07 1.94
CA ILE A 332 48.48 30.88 1.79
C ILE A 332 48.18 29.83 0.72
N ILE A 333 48.41 30.15 -0.56
CA ILE A 333 48.06 29.30 -1.70
C ILE A 333 49.16 29.41 -2.75
N PRO A 334 49.90 28.36 -3.13
CA PRO A 334 51.00 28.48 -4.09
C PRO A 334 50.52 28.66 -5.53
N TYR A 335 49.36 28.13 -5.89
CA TYR A 335 48.79 28.27 -7.23
C TYR A 335 47.29 28.58 -7.18
N TYR A 336 46.92 29.77 -7.63
CA TYR A 336 45.55 30.27 -7.69
C TYR A 336 45.19 30.67 -9.12
N SER A 337 44.22 30.00 -9.75
CA SER A 337 43.92 30.21 -11.19
C SER A 337 42.44 30.17 -11.54
N ASN A 338 41.95 31.22 -12.20
CA ASN A 338 40.54 31.33 -12.59
C ASN A 338 40.39 31.57 -14.10
N PRO A 339 40.34 30.53 -14.94
CA PRO A 339 40.26 30.71 -16.38
C PRO A 339 38.94 31.32 -16.88
N TYR A 340 37.83 31.17 -16.14
CA TYR A 340 36.49 31.54 -16.66
C TYR A 340 36.03 32.93 -16.23
N LYS A 341 36.36 33.33 -15.01
CA LYS A 341 35.91 34.59 -14.41
C LYS A 341 36.95 35.04 -13.39
N ARG A 342 37.15 36.35 -13.28
CA ARG A 342 37.95 36.92 -12.20
C ARG A 342 37.28 36.65 -10.85
N GLN A 343 38.02 36.02 -9.93
CA GLN A 343 37.58 35.68 -8.58
C GLN A 343 38.32 36.53 -7.54
N TYR A 344 37.90 36.49 -6.29
CA TYR A 344 38.47 37.32 -5.23
C TYR A 344 39.58 36.59 -4.45
N PHE A 345 40.68 37.29 -4.17
CA PHE A 345 41.76 36.90 -3.28
C PHE A 345 42.03 38.03 -2.29
N ILE A 346 41.28 38.05 -1.18
CA ILE A 346 41.21 39.24 -0.32
C ILE A 346 41.44 38.90 1.16
N ASN A 347 42.21 39.73 1.86
CA ASN A 347 42.34 39.70 3.31
C ASN A 347 43.05 38.45 3.85
N CYS A 348 44.28 38.19 3.41
CA CYS A 348 45.04 36.98 3.75
C CYS A 348 46.38 37.32 4.44
N ILE A 349 46.70 36.64 5.55
CA ILE A 349 47.92 36.88 6.33
C ILE A 349 48.71 35.58 6.52
N ASN A 350 50.00 35.60 6.19
CA ASN A 350 50.91 34.51 6.55
C ASN A 350 51.82 34.93 7.70
N HIS A 351 51.86 34.12 8.75
CA HIS A 351 52.79 34.22 9.88
C HIS A 351 53.85 33.13 9.86
N GLY A 352 53.51 31.93 9.39
CA GLY A 352 54.40 30.77 9.43
C GLY A 352 55.64 30.95 8.57
N ASP A 353 56.77 30.42 9.04
CA ASP A 353 58.01 30.44 8.29
C ASP A 353 57.94 29.44 7.12
N ILE A 354 58.55 29.82 6.00
CA ILE A 354 58.53 29.06 4.75
C ILE A 354 59.94 28.56 4.47
N PHE A 355 60.10 27.24 4.40
CA PHE A 355 61.30 26.58 3.94
C PHE A 355 60.98 25.68 2.75
N VAL A 356 61.73 25.82 1.65
CA VAL A 356 61.61 24.94 0.48
C VAL A 356 62.97 24.52 -0.04
N ALA A 357 63.11 23.22 -0.28
CA ALA A 357 64.29 22.60 -0.86
C ALA A 357 63.92 21.71 -2.06
N ALA A 358 64.58 21.92 -3.19
CA ALA A 358 64.40 21.11 -4.40
C ALA A 358 65.73 20.55 -4.92
N LYS A 359 65.68 19.30 -5.41
CA LYS A 359 66.79 18.59 -6.05
C LYS A 359 66.46 18.39 -7.52
N TYR A 360 67.31 18.91 -8.41
CA TYR A 360 67.14 18.82 -9.87
C TYR A 360 65.86 19.48 -10.42
N GLY A 361 65.34 20.51 -9.74
CA GLY A 361 64.20 21.31 -10.21
C GLY A 361 64.16 22.72 -9.62
N VAL A 362 62.98 23.29 -9.40
CA VAL A 362 62.84 24.68 -8.96
C VAL A 362 62.24 24.74 -7.56
N ALA A 363 62.95 25.37 -6.62
CA ALA A 363 62.46 25.68 -5.28
C ALA A 363 61.87 27.09 -5.27
N THR A 364 60.54 27.21 -5.15
CA THR A 364 59.85 28.51 -5.09
C THR A 364 59.20 28.68 -3.72
N GLY A 365 59.62 29.71 -2.98
CA GLY A 365 59.01 30.11 -1.72
C GLY A 365 58.28 31.44 -1.90
N ALA A 366 57.01 31.54 -1.50
CA ALA A 366 56.27 32.80 -1.59
C ALA A 366 55.47 33.12 -0.31
N GLY A 367 55.55 34.37 0.15
CA GLY A 367 54.90 34.77 1.40
C GLY A 367 53.38 34.56 1.43
N ILE A 368 52.70 34.85 0.32
CA ILE A 368 51.25 34.65 0.16
C ILE A 368 50.98 33.61 -0.92
N SER A 369 51.48 33.85 -2.14
CA SER A 369 51.22 32.99 -3.28
C SER A 369 52.30 33.08 -4.34
N ALA A 370 52.77 31.95 -4.87
CA ALA A 370 53.73 31.98 -5.97
C ALA A 370 53.09 32.46 -7.27
N GLU A 371 51.79 32.24 -7.48
CA GLU A 371 51.09 32.58 -8.71
C GLU A 371 49.59 32.83 -8.48
N ILE A 372 49.14 34.04 -8.78
CA ILE A 372 47.74 34.47 -8.75
C ILE A 372 47.28 34.86 -10.16
N LYS A 373 46.36 34.10 -10.74
CA LYS A 373 45.84 34.28 -12.10
C LYS A 373 44.38 34.70 -12.12
N ASN A 374 44.10 35.80 -12.81
CA ASN A 374 42.77 36.34 -13.01
C ASN A 374 42.01 36.53 -11.68
N ALA A 375 42.52 37.43 -10.83
CA ALA A 375 41.97 37.71 -9.51
C ALA A 375 41.74 39.20 -9.24
N TYR A 376 40.84 39.53 -8.32
CA TYR A 376 40.84 40.79 -7.58
C TYR A 376 41.62 40.59 -6.28
N ILE A 377 42.71 41.31 -6.09
CA ILE A 377 43.65 41.10 -4.98
C ILE A 377 43.61 42.31 -4.05
N ALA A 378 43.50 42.08 -2.74
CA ALA A 378 43.60 43.12 -1.73
C ALA A 378 43.98 42.55 -0.37
N ASN A 379 44.53 43.39 0.52
CA ASN A 379 44.74 43.02 1.93
C ASN A 379 45.53 41.72 2.12
N CYS A 380 46.65 41.55 1.42
CA CYS A 380 47.52 40.37 1.54
C CYS A 380 48.86 40.75 2.19
N TYR A 381 49.30 40.02 3.21
CA TYR A 381 50.55 40.36 3.91
C TYR A 381 51.25 39.16 4.55
N ASN A 382 52.52 39.00 4.20
CA ASN A 382 53.44 38.03 4.79
C ASN A 382 54.30 38.64 5.91
N LEU A 383 54.31 37.96 7.06
CA LEU A 383 55.16 38.20 8.23
C LEU A 383 56.23 37.12 8.44
N GLY A 384 56.02 35.92 7.87
CA GLY A 384 56.95 34.79 8.01
C GLY A 384 58.22 34.95 7.19
N ALA A 385 59.32 34.35 7.65
CA ALA A 385 60.56 34.29 6.91
C ALA A 385 60.46 33.33 5.71
N ILE A 386 61.17 33.64 4.62
CA ILE A 386 61.21 32.79 3.43
C ILE A 386 62.65 32.32 3.20
N SER A 387 62.84 31.02 3.14
CA SER A 387 64.12 30.37 2.87
C SER A 387 63.98 29.34 1.75
N THR A 388 64.75 29.49 0.68
CA THR A 388 64.78 28.60 -0.47
C THR A 388 66.19 28.05 -0.68
N ILE A 389 66.33 26.75 -0.93
CA ILE A 389 67.64 26.12 -1.19
C ILE A 389 67.55 25.15 -2.38
N HIS A 390 68.59 25.13 -3.21
CA HIS A 390 68.77 24.12 -4.24
C HIS A 390 70.08 23.32 -4.05
N THR A 391 70.05 22.02 -4.33
CA THR A 391 71.19 21.11 -4.09
C THR A 391 71.74 20.44 -5.36
N GLY A 392 71.11 20.65 -6.53
CA GLY A 392 71.47 20.00 -7.80
C GLY A 392 72.10 20.93 -8.86
N ASN A 393 72.80 20.35 -9.84
CA ASN A 393 73.48 21.10 -10.91
C ASN A 393 72.53 21.71 -11.98
N MET A 394 71.23 21.39 -11.94
CA MET A 394 70.19 21.87 -12.87
C MET A 394 68.98 22.48 -12.13
N SER A 395 69.21 23.05 -10.95
CA SER A 395 68.14 23.61 -10.12
C SER A 395 68.22 25.13 -9.97
N ALA A 396 67.09 25.75 -9.67
CA ALA A 396 66.97 27.19 -9.40
C ALA A 396 66.16 27.43 -8.13
N GLU A 397 66.34 28.59 -7.52
CA GLU A 397 65.58 29.01 -6.34
C GLU A 397 64.98 30.40 -6.54
N PHE A 398 63.75 30.59 -6.07
CA PHE A 398 63.02 31.86 -6.16
C PHE A 398 62.35 32.15 -4.82
N SER A 399 62.61 33.34 -4.28
CA SER A 399 61.93 33.87 -3.10
C SER A 399 61.05 35.05 -3.48
N ILE A 400 59.74 34.93 -3.28
CA ILE A 400 58.72 35.94 -3.59
C ILE A 400 58.19 36.50 -2.26
N PRO A 401 58.49 37.76 -1.89
CA PRO A 401 58.13 38.29 -0.57
C PRO A 401 56.63 38.25 -0.25
N GLN A 402 55.77 38.51 -1.24
CA GLN A 402 54.32 38.52 -1.11
C GLN A 402 53.70 37.59 -2.15
N TYR A 403 53.55 38.05 -3.39
CA TYR A 403 52.98 37.26 -4.47
C TYR A 403 53.44 37.71 -5.87
N ASN A 404 53.21 36.85 -6.87
CA ASN A 404 53.21 37.23 -8.29
C ASN A 404 51.80 37.08 -8.86
N CYS A 405 51.39 38.00 -9.75
CA CYS A 405 50.08 37.94 -10.37
C CYS A 405 50.11 38.12 -11.89
N GLU A 406 49.15 37.50 -12.58
CA GLU A 406 48.92 37.62 -14.02
C GLU A 406 47.43 37.88 -14.28
N ASN A 407 47.10 38.79 -15.21
CA ASN A 407 45.73 39.17 -15.59
C ASN A 407 44.82 39.55 -14.39
N SER A 408 45.43 39.99 -13.29
CA SER A 408 44.77 40.32 -12.02
C SER A 408 44.71 41.83 -11.80
N GLU A 409 43.82 42.26 -10.91
CA GLU A 409 43.64 43.65 -10.52
C GLU A 409 43.84 43.78 -9.01
N GLU A 410 44.85 44.56 -8.62
CA GLU A 410 45.10 44.91 -7.24
C GLU A 410 44.19 46.08 -6.85
N LEU A 411 43.22 45.82 -5.96
CA LEU A 411 42.24 46.82 -5.51
C LEU A 411 42.82 47.78 -4.48
N ASN A 412 43.89 47.37 -3.80
CA ASN A 412 44.76 48.27 -3.06
C ASN A 412 46.22 47.86 -3.25
N THR A 413 47.07 48.87 -3.32
CA THR A 413 48.52 48.75 -3.30
C THR A 413 49.00 49.58 -2.11
N GLU A 414 50.10 49.20 -1.44
CA GLU A 414 50.68 49.92 -0.27
C GLU A 414 50.04 49.67 1.11
N ILE A 415 49.71 48.43 1.47
CA ILE A 415 49.35 48.13 2.86
C ILE A 415 50.61 48.06 3.71
N SER A 416 50.86 49.11 4.48
CA SER A 416 52.04 49.20 5.35
C SER A 416 51.73 48.86 6.80
N ASN A 417 50.46 48.99 7.20
CA ASN A 417 50.02 48.82 8.57
C ASN A 417 48.53 48.47 8.68
N ILE A 418 48.09 48.15 9.90
CA ILE A 418 46.72 47.80 10.27
C ILE A 418 45.66 48.86 9.92
N THR A 419 46.03 50.15 9.93
CA THR A 419 45.13 51.27 9.65
C THR A 419 44.72 51.27 8.17
N ASP A 420 45.69 51.05 7.28
CA ASP A 420 45.47 51.02 5.84
C ASP A 420 44.55 49.85 5.45
N ALA A 421 44.82 48.66 5.99
CA ALA A 421 44.00 47.46 5.77
C ALA A 421 42.55 47.66 6.23
N ASN A 422 42.36 48.26 7.42
CA ASN A 422 41.04 48.51 7.98
C ASN A 422 40.30 49.67 7.29
N ALA A 423 41.01 50.64 6.72
CA ALA A 423 40.41 51.69 5.90
C ALA A 423 39.83 51.13 4.60
N PHE A 424 40.54 50.20 3.95
CA PHE A 424 40.02 49.46 2.80
C PHE A 424 38.76 48.67 3.18
N ILE A 425 38.79 47.90 4.27
CA ILE A 425 37.65 47.09 4.73
C ILE A 425 36.42 47.95 5.01
N ALA A 426 36.59 49.17 5.55
CA ALA A 426 35.48 50.05 5.87
C ALA A 426 34.81 50.68 4.62
N LEU A 427 35.52 50.77 3.50
CA LEU A 427 35.05 51.43 2.28
C LEU A 427 34.62 50.44 1.19
N TYR A 428 35.18 49.24 1.19
CA TYR A 428 34.94 48.25 0.15
C TYR A 428 33.66 47.45 0.41
N ASP A 429 32.73 47.50 -0.55
CA ASP A 429 31.50 46.71 -0.54
C ASP A 429 31.79 45.27 -1.00
N SER A 430 32.14 44.42 -0.04
CA SER A 430 32.51 43.03 -0.28
C SER A 430 31.28 42.11 -0.28
N PRO A 431 31.24 41.08 -1.14
CA PRO A 431 30.16 40.08 -1.12
C PRO A 431 30.13 39.22 0.17
N VAL A 432 31.20 39.27 0.96
CA VAL A 432 31.28 38.66 2.30
C VAL A 432 31.80 39.67 3.31
N THR A 433 31.43 39.52 4.58
CA THR A 433 31.98 40.36 5.66
C THR A 433 33.50 40.11 5.81
N LEU A 434 34.31 41.15 5.51
CA LEU A 434 35.75 41.15 5.69
C LEU A 434 36.11 41.41 7.16
N LEU A 435 37.07 40.64 7.68
CA LEU A 435 37.53 40.74 9.06
C LEU A 435 38.54 41.87 9.22
N LYS A 436 38.35 42.70 10.24
CA LYS A 436 39.29 43.77 10.59
C LYS A 436 40.62 43.19 11.04
N TRP A 437 41.70 43.85 10.71
CA TRP A 437 43.01 43.52 11.26
C TRP A 437 43.11 44.08 12.67
N VAL A 438 43.65 43.29 13.60
CA VAL A 438 43.83 43.62 15.01
C VAL A 438 45.22 43.22 15.48
N TYR A 439 45.71 43.86 16.54
CA TYR A 439 46.84 43.32 17.31
C TYR A 439 46.29 42.41 18.39
N ASP A 440 46.61 41.12 18.32
CA ASP A 440 46.33 40.16 19.38
C ASP A 440 47.64 39.53 19.85
N THR A 441 47.89 39.52 21.16
CA THR A 441 49.14 39.00 21.75
C THR A 441 50.46 39.49 21.12
N GLY A 442 50.45 40.67 20.49
CA GLY A 442 51.64 41.26 19.84
C GLY A 442 51.86 40.86 18.38
N ILE A 443 50.96 40.08 17.78
CA ILE A 443 50.96 39.74 16.35
C ILE A 443 49.76 40.40 15.63
N ILE A 444 49.92 40.72 14.35
CA ILE A 444 48.83 41.26 13.50
C ILE A 444 47.99 40.08 13.02
N THR A 445 46.72 40.02 13.39
CA THR A 445 45.81 38.93 13.00
C THR A 445 44.46 39.49 12.55
N LEU A 446 43.62 38.67 11.93
CA LEU A 446 42.24 38.99 11.65
C LEU A 446 41.40 38.86 12.92
N SER A 447 40.56 39.86 13.18
CA SER A 447 39.63 39.87 14.30
C SER A 447 38.80 38.60 14.32
N SER A 448 38.83 37.86 15.42
CA SER A 448 37.98 36.70 15.67
C SER A 448 36.53 37.15 15.90
N ASN A 449 35.87 37.53 14.81
CA ASN A 449 34.46 37.90 14.82
C ASN A 449 33.59 36.66 14.67
N TYR A 450 32.30 36.88 14.92
CA TYR A 450 31.28 35.86 14.78
C TYR A 450 31.15 35.38 13.34
N LEU A 451 30.97 34.08 13.15
CA LEU A 451 30.56 33.46 11.90
C LEU A 451 29.11 33.01 12.01
N SER A 452 28.28 33.43 11.09
CA SER A 452 26.90 33.00 10.98
C SER A 452 26.72 31.92 9.91
N HIS A 453 25.85 30.96 10.18
CA HIS A 453 25.52 29.91 9.21
C HIS A 453 24.02 29.54 9.25
N PRO A 454 23.26 29.85 8.19
CA PRO A 454 21.84 29.51 8.11
C PRO A 454 21.60 28.07 7.61
N ILE A 455 20.77 27.32 8.32
CA ILE A 455 20.21 26.03 7.87
C ILE A 455 18.72 26.23 7.56
N ALA A 456 18.40 26.31 6.27
CA ALA A 456 17.06 26.58 5.80
C ALA A 456 16.23 25.29 5.63
N LYS A 457 14.96 25.37 5.99
CA LYS A 457 13.91 24.38 5.66
C LYS A 457 12.92 25.05 4.69
N HIS A 458 11.75 24.43 4.50
CA HIS A 458 10.71 24.98 3.64
C HIS A 458 10.15 26.30 4.19
N GLY A 459 9.71 26.33 5.45
CA GLY A 459 9.09 27.52 6.06
C GLY A 459 9.86 28.19 7.20
N SER A 460 11.06 27.70 7.49
CA SER A 460 11.82 28.10 8.67
C SER A 460 13.31 28.09 8.39
N CYS A 461 14.09 28.85 9.14
CA CYS A 461 15.54 28.84 9.08
C CYS A 461 16.12 28.84 10.49
N TRP A 462 17.19 28.07 10.70
CA TRP A 462 17.99 28.09 11.91
C TRP A 462 19.29 28.80 11.62
N VAL A 463 19.52 29.97 12.22
CA VAL A 463 20.78 30.70 12.04
C VAL A 463 21.69 30.43 13.22
N TYR A 464 22.79 29.72 12.96
CA TYR A 464 23.83 29.44 13.94
C TYR A 464 24.83 30.58 13.97
N VAL A 465 25.37 30.87 15.15
CA VAL A 465 26.38 31.91 15.37
C VAL A 465 27.54 31.30 16.13
N TYR A 466 28.73 31.34 15.54
CA TYR A 466 29.97 30.75 16.06
C TYR A 466 31.02 31.83 16.39
N PRO A 467 31.87 31.64 17.41
CA PRO A 467 31.81 30.57 18.42
C PRO A 467 30.48 30.62 19.18
N GLU A 468 29.91 29.45 19.45
CA GLU A 468 28.70 29.36 20.28
C GLU A 468 29.06 29.74 21.72
N ASP A 469 28.41 30.77 22.24
CA ASP A 469 28.56 31.25 23.61
C ASP A 469 27.18 31.14 24.28
N SER A 470 27.06 30.23 25.26
CA SER A 470 25.77 29.88 25.87
C SER A 470 25.11 31.04 26.60
N ASP A 471 25.88 32.06 26.99
CA ASP A 471 25.39 33.19 27.77
C ASP A 471 25.02 34.40 26.90
N LYS A 472 25.48 34.43 25.65
CA LYS A 472 25.23 35.56 24.74
C LYS A 472 23.96 35.40 23.92
N GLN A 473 23.23 36.50 23.80
CA GLN A 473 22.12 36.64 22.85
C GLN A 473 22.54 37.48 21.66
N TYR A 474 21.91 37.20 20.53
CA TYR A 474 22.16 37.85 19.26
C TYR A 474 20.84 38.34 18.70
N ARG A 475 20.88 39.53 18.08
CA ARG A 475 19.74 40.08 17.36
C ARG A 475 19.89 39.78 15.87
N LEU A 476 19.02 38.92 15.36
CA LEU A 476 18.90 38.58 13.95
C LEU A 476 17.89 39.49 13.28
N LYS A 477 18.20 39.97 12.07
CA LYS A 477 17.27 40.63 11.14
C LYS A 477 17.26 39.86 9.83
N ILE A 478 16.08 39.51 9.32
CA ILE A 478 15.92 38.79 8.04
C ILE A 478 14.94 39.56 7.16
N TRP A 479 15.19 39.62 5.85
CA TRP A 479 14.27 40.15 4.85
C TRP A 479 14.42 39.41 3.51
N ALA A 480 13.36 39.36 2.70
CA ALA A 480 13.40 38.73 1.38
C ALA A 480 14.17 39.60 0.38
N LYS A 481 14.87 38.97 -0.57
CA LYS A 481 15.66 39.67 -1.61
C LYS A 481 14.80 40.50 -2.58
N ASP A 482 13.58 40.04 -2.84
CA ASP A 482 12.79 40.47 -4.00
C ASP A 482 11.89 41.68 -3.68
N GLU A 483 11.89 42.17 -2.44
CA GLU A 483 11.00 43.24 -1.99
C GLU A 483 11.74 44.38 -1.28
N THR A 484 11.53 45.60 -1.76
CA THR A 484 12.13 46.82 -1.21
C THR A 484 11.40 47.35 0.03
N LEU A 485 10.36 46.68 0.57
CA LEU A 485 9.53 47.21 1.66
C LEU A 485 8.53 46.19 2.27
N VAL A 486 8.97 45.06 2.84
CA VAL A 486 8.08 44.20 3.69
C VAL A 486 8.84 43.58 4.88
N GLU A 487 8.25 43.74 6.06
CA GLU A 487 8.56 43.18 7.39
C GLU A 487 9.94 42.52 7.58
N THR A 488 10.92 43.33 8.00
CA THR A 488 12.14 42.78 8.59
C THR A 488 11.77 41.96 9.83
N ILE A 489 11.89 40.64 9.74
CA ILE A 489 11.71 39.78 10.90
C ILE A 489 12.92 39.99 11.80
N SER A 490 12.69 40.54 12.99
CA SER A 490 13.75 40.70 13.98
C SER A 490 13.49 39.81 15.19
N LYS A 491 14.49 39.01 15.57
CA LYS A 491 14.41 38.14 16.75
C LYS A 491 15.71 38.23 17.53
N THR A 492 15.60 38.40 18.84
CA THR A 492 16.73 38.27 19.77
C THR A 492 16.65 36.90 20.42
N SER A 493 17.72 36.11 20.31
CA SER A 493 17.81 34.77 20.88
C SER A 493 19.26 34.34 21.03
N ARG A 494 19.50 33.30 21.83
CA ARG A 494 20.76 32.55 21.81
C ARG A 494 20.90 31.79 20.49
N SER A 495 22.13 31.48 20.12
CA SER A 495 22.46 30.57 19.01
C SER A 495 22.00 29.13 19.35
N PRO A 496 21.34 28.40 18.44
CA PRO A 496 20.81 28.86 17.17
C PRO A 496 19.54 29.71 17.28
N ILE A 497 19.42 30.69 16.38
CA ILE A 497 18.25 31.56 16.29
C ILE A 497 17.28 30.95 15.27
N MET A 498 16.18 30.36 15.75
CA MET A 498 15.13 29.82 14.88
C MET A 498 14.16 30.91 14.43
N ILE A 499 13.94 31.01 13.12
CA ILE A 499 12.90 31.83 12.50
C ILE A 499 11.89 30.91 11.79
N MET A 500 10.60 31.21 11.93
CA MET A 500 9.48 30.50 11.31
C MET A 500 8.65 31.48 10.48
N GLY A 501 7.73 30.96 9.65
CA GLY A 501 6.85 31.79 8.83
C GLY A 501 7.50 32.31 7.54
N LEU A 502 8.67 31.78 7.16
CA LEU A 502 9.31 32.13 5.90
C LEU A 502 8.56 31.50 4.73
N GLN A 503 8.47 32.20 3.61
CA GLN A 503 7.96 31.62 2.36
C GLN A 503 8.96 30.58 1.80
N PRO A 504 8.50 29.41 1.32
CA PRO A 504 9.38 28.44 0.67
C PRO A 504 9.92 28.89 -0.69
N ASP A 505 11.00 28.29 -1.15
CA ASP A 505 11.66 28.63 -2.43
C ASP A 505 11.89 30.15 -2.61
N THR A 506 12.33 30.84 -1.56
CA THR A 506 12.55 32.30 -1.55
C THR A 506 13.95 32.62 -1.01
N GLU A 507 14.65 33.56 -1.62
CA GLU A 507 15.96 34.06 -1.17
C GLU A 507 15.78 35.13 -0.08
N TYR A 508 16.52 34.98 1.01
CA TYR A 508 16.53 35.88 2.15
C TYR A 508 17.95 36.39 2.42
N TYR A 509 18.04 37.66 2.78
CA TYR A 509 19.21 38.24 3.41
C TYR A 509 19.05 38.27 4.92
N PHE A 510 20.16 38.22 5.63
CA PHE A 510 20.16 38.38 7.06
C PHE A 510 21.37 39.15 7.58
N GLU A 511 21.18 39.79 8.74
CA GLU A 511 22.22 40.45 9.51
C GLU A 511 22.13 40.03 10.97
N ILE A 512 23.29 39.91 11.61
CA ILE A 512 23.42 39.58 13.02
C ILE A 512 24.10 40.74 13.74
N TYR A 513 23.48 41.15 14.84
CA TYR A 513 23.98 42.17 15.75
C TYR A 513 24.11 41.60 17.16
N SER A 514 24.88 42.29 18.00
CA SER A 514 24.83 42.17 19.46
C SER A 514 23.41 42.40 19.99
N GLU A 515 23.13 41.90 21.19
CA GLU A 515 21.81 42.00 21.84
C GLU A 515 21.28 43.45 21.91
N ASP A 516 22.15 44.40 22.24
CA ASP A 516 21.84 45.84 22.33
C ASP A 516 21.81 46.54 20.96
N ASN A 517 22.06 45.81 19.87
CA ASN A 517 22.11 46.30 18.49
C ASN A 517 23.17 47.40 18.28
N THR A 518 24.23 47.46 19.10
CA THR A 518 25.30 48.46 18.97
C THR A 518 26.43 48.00 18.05
N GLN A 519 26.69 46.70 18.01
CA GLN A 519 27.76 46.08 17.23
C GLN A 519 27.18 45.16 16.14
N PHE A 520 27.53 45.43 14.88
CA PHE A 520 27.34 44.52 13.75
C PHE A 520 28.33 43.35 13.86
N LEU A 521 27.84 42.12 13.71
CA LEU A 521 28.63 40.90 13.92
C LEU A 521 28.90 40.15 12.62
N ASP A 522 27.86 39.87 11.83
CA ASP A 522 27.97 39.16 10.55
C ASP A 522 26.72 39.35 9.69
N ASN A 523 26.80 38.99 8.41
CA ASN A 523 25.66 38.98 7.48
C ASN A 523 25.77 37.84 6.47
N GLY A 524 24.68 37.60 5.74
CA GLY A 524 24.68 36.64 4.65
C GLY A 524 23.34 36.54 3.95
N ASN A 525 23.18 35.46 3.19
CA ASN A 525 21.92 35.09 2.56
C ASN A 525 21.69 33.58 2.62
N PHE A 526 20.44 33.16 2.43
CA PHE A 526 20.06 31.77 2.25
C PHE A 526 18.80 31.67 1.40
N LYS A 527 18.53 30.48 0.88
CA LYS A 527 17.29 30.18 0.16
C LYS A 527 16.52 29.08 0.89
N THR A 528 15.23 29.30 1.14
CA THR A 528 14.35 28.26 1.69
C THR A 528 14.12 27.14 0.67
N LEU A 529 13.88 25.93 1.17
CA LEU A 529 13.71 24.76 0.31
C LEU A 529 12.40 24.82 -0.49
N LYS A 530 12.43 24.27 -1.70
CA LYS A 530 11.23 24.10 -2.52
C LYS A 530 10.49 22.82 -2.10
N PRO A 531 9.22 22.90 -1.72
CA PRO A 531 8.44 21.73 -1.31
C PRO A 531 8.16 20.83 -2.51
N ASN A 532 8.22 19.52 -2.27
CA ASN A 532 7.75 18.49 -3.18
C ASN A 532 6.32 18.10 -2.83
N ILE A 533 5.43 18.17 -3.82
CA ILE A 533 4.01 17.88 -3.69
C ILE A 533 3.65 16.82 -4.70
N ALA A 534 3.06 15.73 -4.23
CA ALA A 534 2.62 14.65 -5.09
C ALA A 534 1.18 14.26 -4.77
N ILE A 535 0.51 13.79 -5.81
CA ILE A 535 -0.80 13.17 -5.74
C ILE A 535 -0.77 11.90 -6.57
N ILE A 536 -1.38 10.84 -6.05
CA ILE A 536 -1.52 9.56 -6.74
C ILE A 536 -2.95 9.07 -6.61
N ALA A 537 -3.48 8.45 -7.67
CA ALA A 537 -4.73 7.72 -7.59
C ALA A 537 -4.46 6.36 -6.95
N SER A 538 -5.02 6.15 -5.77
CA SER A 538 -4.84 4.92 -4.99
C SER A 538 -5.89 3.85 -5.32
N SER A 539 -7.09 4.27 -5.70
CA SER A 539 -8.16 3.39 -6.16
C SER A 539 -9.02 4.10 -7.19
N ILE A 540 -9.40 3.38 -8.24
CA ILE A 540 -10.27 3.85 -9.32
C ILE A 540 -11.48 2.92 -9.38
N GLY A 541 -12.65 3.46 -9.04
CA GLY A 541 -13.95 2.80 -9.11
C GLY A 541 -14.73 3.15 -10.38
N TYR A 542 -16.01 2.80 -10.39
CA TYR A 542 -16.94 3.10 -11.48
C TYR A 542 -17.39 4.56 -11.46
N ASP A 543 -17.77 5.06 -10.28
CA ASP A 543 -18.32 6.41 -10.06
C ASP A 543 -17.50 7.22 -9.04
N LYS A 544 -16.34 6.69 -8.62
CA LYS A 544 -15.50 7.31 -7.60
C LYS A 544 -14.01 7.07 -7.83
N ILE A 545 -13.21 8.03 -7.41
CA ILE A 545 -11.74 7.95 -7.42
C ILE A 545 -11.23 8.35 -6.04
N GLU A 546 -10.28 7.58 -5.52
CA GLU A 546 -9.60 7.84 -4.25
C GLU A 546 -8.16 8.25 -4.51
N PHE A 547 -7.80 9.45 -4.07
CA PHE A 547 -6.45 9.99 -4.17
C PHE A 547 -5.73 9.92 -2.83
N LYS A 548 -4.44 9.59 -2.88
CA LYS A 548 -3.50 9.82 -1.77
C LYS A 548 -2.60 10.99 -2.12
N GLN A 549 -2.30 11.81 -1.12
CA GLN A 549 -1.52 13.02 -1.28
C GLN A 549 -0.29 13.02 -0.37
N SER A 550 0.77 13.69 -0.80
CA SER A 550 1.94 13.93 0.03
C SER A 550 2.53 15.33 -0.21
N CYS A 551 3.01 15.93 0.88
CA CYS A 551 3.76 17.18 0.89
C CYS A 551 4.90 17.04 1.91
N ASP A 552 6.13 17.27 1.50
CA ASP A 552 7.33 17.16 2.36
C ASP A 552 7.68 18.47 3.09
N ALA A 553 6.80 19.47 3.02
CA ALA A 553 7.05 20.78 3.57
C ALA A 553 7.23 20.73 5.10
N LYS A 554 8.27 21.39 5.61
CA LYS A 554 8.66 21.41 7.03
C LYS A 554 8.82 22.84 7.51
N GLY A 555 8.41 23.10 8.76
CA GLY A 555 8.54 24.42 9.39
C GLY A 555 7.58 25.48 8.84
N ILE A 556 6.44 25.05 8.28
CA ILE A 556 5.39 25.92 7.76
C ILE A 556 4.41 26.26 8.90
N SER A 557 3.99 27.52 9.00
CA SER A 557 3.02 27.97 10.01
C SER A 557 1.59 27.92 9.48
N ASP A 558 1.40 28.26 8.21
CA ASP A 558 0.08 28.34 7.57
C ASP A 558 0.03 27.43 6.34
N ILE A 559 -0.86 26.45 6.39
CA ILE A 559 -1.05 25.44 5.33
C ILE A 559 -2.53 25.44 4.95
N ASP A 560 -2.80 25.70 3.67
CA ASP A 560 -4.10 25.44 3.04
C ASP A 560 -3.87 24.50 1.85
N ALA A 561 -4.75 23.52 1.66
CA ALA A 561 -4.61 22.50 0.63
C ALA A 561 -5.96 22.19 -0.01
N TYR A 562 -5.98 22.17 -1.34
CA TYR A 562 -7.18 21.79 -2.08
C TYR A 562 -6.82 20.99 -3.34
N LEU A 563 -7.67 20.04 -3.66
CA LEU A 563 -7.67 19.34 -4.93
C LEU A 563 -8.48 20.14 -5.93
N LEU A 564 -7.87 20.46 -7.06
CA LEU A 564 -8.55 20.97 -8.23
C LEU A 564 -8.85 19.77 -9.14
N PHE A 565 -10.13 19.42 -9.24
CA PHE A 565 -10.61 18.26 -9.99
C PHE A 565 -11.50 18.71 -11.14
N HIS A 566 -11.20 18.27 -12.36
CA HIS A 566 -11.92 18.69 -13.57
C HIS A 566 -12.37 17.50 -14.39
N ASP A 567 -13.56 17.63 -14.98
CA ASP A 567 -13.99 16.76 -16.06
C ASP A 567 -13.31 17.16 -17.40
N LYS A 568 -13.59 16.38 -18.44
CA LYS A 568 -13.09 16.62 -19.81
C LYS A 568 -13.55 17.96 -20.40
N GLU A 569 -14.64 18.54 -19.90
CA GLU A 569 -15.17 19.84 -20.32
C GLU A 569 -14.57 21.02 -19.54
N GLN A 570 -13.60 20.73 -18.66
CA GLN A 570 -12.92 21.69 -17.77
C GLN A 570 -13.80 22.32 -16.68
N ASN A 571 -14.93 21.70 -16.32
CA ASN A 571 -15.70 22.14 -15.17
C ASN A 571 -14.92 21.83 -13.89
N SER A 572 -14.40 22.87 -13.24
CA SER A 572 -13.55 22.72 -12.05
C SER A 572 -14.36 22.57 -10.78
N LYS A 573 -14.07 21.53 -10.00
CA LYS A 573 -14.49 21.38 -8.61
C LYS A 573 -13.28 21.57 -7.70
N LYS A 574 -13.38 22.54 -6.79
CA LYS A 574 -12.41 22.71 -5.70
C LYS A 574 -12.85 21.84 -4.52
N ILE A 575 -11.97 20.97 -4.04
CA ILE A 575 -12.23 20.07 -2.93
C ILE A 575 -11.17 20.33 -1.86
N GLU A 576 -11.60 20.70 -0.66
CA GLU A 576 -10.69 20.94 0.47
C GLU A 576 -10.05 19.62 0.93
N VAL A 577 -8.75 19.66 1.21
CA VAL A 577 -7.98 18.48 1.64
C VAL A 577 -7.81 18.53 3.16
N ILE A 578 -8.61 17.72 3.85
CA ILE A 578 -8.61 17.66 5.32
C ILE A 578 -7.76 16.47 5.81
N ASP A 579 -7.76 15.37 5.05
CA ASP A 579 -7.07 14.12 5.38
C ASP A 579 -6.03 13.75 4.31
N SER A 580 -5.22 12.72 4.59
CA SER A 580 -4.26 12.16 3.63
C SER A 580 -4.92 11.49 2.41
N THR A 581 -6.21 11.18 2.52
CA THR A 581 -7.01 10.51 1.50
C THR A 581 -8.14 11.42 1.05
N ILE A 582 -8.30 11.58 -0.25
CA ILE A 582 -9.34 12.44 -0.86
C ILE A 582 -10.23 11.54 -1.73
N ILE A 583 -11.53 11.53 -1.43
CA ILE A 583 -12.51 10.73 -2.20
C ILE A 583 -13.38 11.67 -3.03
N VAL A 584 -13.39 11.45 -4.34
CA VAL A 584 -14.28 12.16 -5.27
C VAL A 584 -15.28 11.14 -5.82
N GLY A 585 -16.56 11.30 -5.48
CA GLY A 585 -17.66 10.42 -5.92
C GLY A 585 -18.70 11.13 -6.80
N GLY A 586 -19.64 10.36 -7.35
CA GLY A 586 -20.67 10.84 -8.28
C GLY A 586 -20.14 11.13 -9.68
N LEU A 587 -19.08 10.43 -10.07
CA LEU A 587 -18.45 10.52 -11.38
C LEU A 587 -19.21 9.67 -12.41
N ASP A 588 -19.00 9.97 -13.68
CA ASP A 588 -19.49 9.16 -14.79
C ASP A 588 -18.46 8.06 -15.11
N GLU A 589 -18.91 6.96 -15.69
CA GLU A 589 -18.05 5.83 -16.08
C GLU A 589 -17.28 6.12 -17.37
N GLU A 590 -16.19 5.38 -17.61
CA GLU A 590 -15.31 5.51 -18.80
C GLU A 590 -14.90 6.96 -19.14
N THR A 591 -14.91 7.84 -18.15
CA THR A 591 -14.72 9.26 -18.33
C THR A 591 -13.36 9.66 -17.80
N GLU A 592 -12.62 10.42 -18.61
CA GLU A 592 -11.33 10.97 -18.22
C GLU A 592 -11.53 12.20 -17.34
N TYR A 593 -10.84 12.19 -16.20
CA TYR A 593 -10.77 13.27 -15.24
C TYR A 593 -9.33 13.69 -15.00
N PHE A 594 -9.17 14.96 -14.65
CA PHE A 594 -7.88 15.57 -14.34
C PHE A 594 -7.86 16.02 -12.89
N ALA A 595 -6.77 15.73 -12.19
CA ALA A 595 -6.58 16.13 -10.81
C ALA A 595 -5.24 16.84 -10.62
N GLU A 596 -5.26 18.01 -10.01
CA GLU A 596 -4.07 18.77 -9.61
C GLU A 596 -4.21 19.15 -8.14
N LEU A 597 -3.21 18.85 -7.33
CA LEU A 597 -3.18 19.23 -5.92
C LEU A 597 -2.51 20.59 -5.76
N ILE A 598 -3.16 21.50 -5.04
CA ILE A 598 -2.66 22.84 -4.80
C ILE A 598 -2.49 23.06 -3.30
N TYR A 599 -1.28 23.42 -2.89
CA TYR A 599 -0.97 23.85 -1.54
C TYR A 599 -0.66 25.35 -1.53
N THR A 600 -1.21 26.06 -0.56
CA THR A 600 -0.77 27.41 -0.18
C THR A 600 0.00 27.30 1.11
N LEU A 601 1.31 27.54 1.05
CA LEU A 601 2.24 27.40 2.17
C LEU A 601 2.80 28.77 2.53
N ASN A 602 2.51 29.26 3.75
CA ASN A 602 2.85 30.62 4.19
C ASN A 602 2.50 31.70 3.13
N GLY A 603 1.33 31.58 2.50
CA GLY A 603 0.84 32.51 1.48
C GLY A 603 1.34 32.30 0.04
N LYS A 604 2.28 31.38 -0.22
CA LYS A 604 2.79 31.08 -1.56
C LYS A 604 2.20 29.78 -2.10
N VAL A 605 1.75 29.80 -3.35
CA VAL A 605 1.02 28.69 -3.98
C VAL A 605 1.98 27.74 -4.70
N TYR A 606 1.79 26.43 -4.49
CA TYR A 606 2.52 25.34 -5.11
C TYR A 606 1.54 24.30 -5.65
N LYS A 607 1.90 23.70 -6.80
CA LYS A 607 1.06 22.76 -7.53
C LYS A 607 1.81 21.44 -7.71
N SER A 608 1.10 20.32 -7.58
CA SER A 608 1.59 19.02 -8.03
C SER A 608 1.62 18.95 -9.56
N ASN A 609 2.23 17.90 -10.11
CA ASN A 609 1.92 17.51 -11.47
C ASN A 609 0.43 17.13 -11.58
N GLN A 610 -0.18 17.47 -12.71
CA GLN A 610 -1.51 17.01 -13.05
C GLN A 610 -1.48 15.50 -13.34
N ILE A 611 -2.47 14.78 -12.83
CA ILE A 611 -2.68 13.36 -13.14
C ILE A 611 -3.97 13.17 -13.92
N ASN A 612 -3.95 12.24 -14.88
CA ASN A 612 -5.10 11.85 -15.68
C ASN A 612 -5.57 10.48 -15.20
N VAL A 613 -6.87 10.36 -14.97
CA VAL A 613 -7.49 9.14 -14.47
C VAL A 613 -8.80 8.89 -15.21
N THR A 614 -9.05 7.64 -15.60
CA THR A 614 -10.28 7.23 -16.27
C THR A 614 -11.05 6.28 -15.37
N THR A 615 -12.30 6.59 -15.08
CA THR A 615 -13.20 5.72 -14.31
C THR A 615 -13.44 4.39 -15.02
N LYS A 616 -13.74 3.34 -14.26
CA LYS A 616 -13.99 2.01 -14.82
C LYS A 616 -15.33 1.94 -15.54
N PRO A 617 -15.45 1.12 -16.60
CA PRO A 617 -16.74 0.83 -17.21
C PRO A 617 -17.61 -0.05 -16.31
N ILE A 618 -18.90 0.24 -16.28
CA ILE A 618 -19.97 -0.61 -15.74
C ILE A 618 -20.42 -1.52 -16.88
N ILE A 619 -20.09 -2.80 -16.76
CA ILE A 619 -20.45 -3.83 -17.74
C ILE A 619 -21.14 -4.96 -16.99
N PRO A 620 -22.48 -5.00 -16.94
CA PRO A 620 -23.19 -6.18 -16.45
C PRO A 620 -22.88 -7.38 -17.34
N GLN A 621 -22.25 -8.42 -16.77
CA GLN A 621 -21.84 -9.61 -17.50
C GLN A 621 -22.90 -10.69 -17.36
N PHE A 622 -23.53 -11.08 -18.46
CA PHE A 622 -24.56 -12.11 -18.44
C PHE A 622 -24.03 -13.45 -18.94
N SER A 623 -24.36 -14.52 -18.23
CA SER A 623 -24.11 -15.90 -18.66
C SER A 623 -25.41 -16.72 -18.71
N LEU A 624 -25.42 -17.73 -19.58
CA LEU A 624 -26.57 -18.63 -19.74
C LEU A 624 -26.56 -19.70 -18.65
N ILE A 625 -27.59 -19.72 -17.79
CA ILE A 625 -27.80 -20.79 -16.81
C ILE A 625 -28.48 -21.98 -17.47
N SER A 626 -29.59 -21.72 -18.16
CA SER A 626 -30.40 -22.75 -18.81
C SER A 626 -31.18 -22.17 -19.99
N ARG A 627 -31.51 -23.04 -20.94
CA ARG A 627 -32.37 -22.72 -22.08
C ARG A 627 -33.34 -23.86 -22.33
N THR A 628 -34.54 -23.51 -22.76
CA THR A 628 -35.56 -24.43 -23.26
C THR A 628 -35.92 -24.04 -24.70
N PRO A 629 -36.86 -24.74 -25.37
CA PRO A 629 -37.38 -24.29 -26.65
C PRO A 629 -38.07 -22.92 -26.59
N TYR A 630 -38.54 -22.47 -25.43
CA TYR A 630 -39.35 -21.25 -25.30
C TYR A 630 -38.88 -20.32 -24.17
N SER A 631 -37.72 -20.56 -23.56
CA SER A 631 -37.21 -19.69 -22.49
C SER A 631 -35.69 -19.66 -22.39
N LEU A 632 -35.19 -18.57 -21.82
CA LEU A 632 -33.78 -18.37 -21.48
C LEU A 632 -33.68 -17.93 -20.02
N THR A 633 -32.83 -18.60 -19.24
CA THR A 633 -32.46 -18.16 -17.90
C THR A 633 -31.02 -17.69 -17.90
N LEU A 634 -30.80 -16.41 -17.58
CA LEU A 634 -29.48 -15.77 -17.54
C LEU A 634 -29.10 -15.39 -16.10
N LYS A 635 -27.80 -15.23 -15.85
CA LYS A 635 -27.25 -14.69 -14.60
C LYS A 635 -26.34 -13.52 -14.88
N CYS A 636 -26.50 -12.42 -14.15
CA CYS A 636 -25.49 -11.38 -14.06
C CYS A 636 -24.38 -11.84 -13.11
N ASP A 637 -23.22 -12.23 -13.65
CA ASP A 637 -22.13 -12.85 -12.89
C ASP A 637 -21.47 -11.87 -11.91
N ASN A 638 -21.46 -10.58 -12.23
CA ASN A 638 -20.92 -9.50 -11.40
C ASN A 638 -22.01 -8.66 -10.72
N PHE A 639 -23.18 -9.24 -10.45
CA PHE A 639 -24.31 -8.55 -9.83
C PHE A 639 -23.96 -7.87 -8.50
N GLU A 640 -23.25 -8.55 -7.61
CA GLU A 640 -22.88 -8.00 -6.29
C GLU A 640 -22.00 -6.75 -6.37
N GLU A 641 -21.14 -6.66 -7.39
CA GLU A 641 -20.28 -5.49 -7.62
C GLU A 641 -21.06 -4.30 -8.19
N LEU A 642 -22.16 -4.58 -8.89
CA LEU A 642 -22.92 -3.59 -9.67
C LEU A 642 -24.28 -3.23 -9.09
N LYS A 643 -24.73 -3.88 -8.01
CA LYS A 643 -26.09 -3.71 -7.45
C LYS A 643 -26.50 -2.26 -7.18
N ASP A 644 -25.54 -1.41 -6.80
CA ASP A 644 -25.77 0.02 -6.52
C ASP A 644 -26.13 0.82 -7.79
N PHE A 645 -25.85 0.27 -8.97
CA PHE A 645 -26.19 0.83 -10.28
C PHE A 645 -27.47 0.21 -10.89
N VAL A 646 -28.23 -0.58 -10.11
CA VAL A 646 -29.52 -1.18 -10.50
C VAL A 646 -29.44 -1.91 -11.86
N PRO A 647 -28.56 -2.92 -12.01
CA PRO A 647 -28.40 -3.62 -13.27
C PRO A 647 -29.67 -4.41 -13.61
N CYS A 648 -30.14 -4.28 -14.86
CA CYS A 648 -31.33 -4.92 -15.41
C CYS A 648 -31.01 -5.46 -16.81
N LEU A 649 -31.88 -6.32 -17.33
CA LEU A 649 -31.83 -6.74 -18.73
C LEU A 649 -32.95 -6.06 -19.51
N TYR A 650 -32.61 -5.47 -20.64
CA TYR A 650 -33.54 -4.85 -21.58
C TYR A 650 -33.55 -5.67 -22.87
N ALA A 651 -34.75 -5.95 -23.36
CA ALA A 651 -34.94 -6.77 -24.54
C ALA A 651 -35.83 -6.05 -25.56
N GLU A 652 -35.33 -5.94 -26.79
CA GLU A 652 -35.98 -5.24 -27.90
C GLU A 652 -36.79 -6.20 -28.78
N ASP A 653 -37.94 -5.72 -29.26
CA ASP A 653 -38.80 -6.40 -30.25
C ASP A 653 -38.97 -7.91 -29.98
N LEU A 654 -39.34 -8.23 -28.74
CA LEU A 654 -39.41 -9.59 -28.22
C LEU A 654 -40.45 -10.41 -28.98
N LYS A 655 -40.01 -11.51 -29.60
CA LYS A 655 -40.91 -12.47 -30.25
C LYS A 655 -41.34 -13.52 -29.25
N LEU A 656 -42.58 -13.42 -28.81
CA LEU A 656 -43.19 -14.39 -27.93
C LEU A 656 -43.97 -15.43 -28.74
N TYR A 657 -43.88 -16.69 -28.35
CA TYR A 657 -44.66 -17.78 -28.91
C TYR A 657 -46.16 -17.50 -28.79
N ASP A 658 -46.89 -17.73 -29.88
CA ASP A 658 -48.35 -17.70 -29.91
C ASP A 658 -48.87 -18.85 -30.77
N PHE A 659 -50.08 -19.31 -30.51
CA PHE A 659 -50.64 -20.46 -31.22
C PHE A 659 -50.87 -20.12 -32.70
N GLY A 660 -50.11 -20.77 -33.59
CA GLY A 660 -50.09 -20.47 -35.03
C GLY A 660 -49.02 -19.46 -35.48
N GLY A 661 -48.02 -19.17 -34.64
CA GLY A 661 -46.86 -18.35 -35.03
C GLY A 661 -46.15 -17.69 -33.85
N PHE A 662 -46.00 -16.37 -33.92
CA PHE A 662 -45.45 -15.55 -32.85
C PHE A 662 -46.14 -14.19 -32.82
N LYS A 663 -46.16 -13.56 -31.64
CA LYS A 663 -46.51 -12.16 -31.47
C LYS A 663 -45.26 -11.38 -31.11
N THR A 664 -45.08 -10.22 -31.74
CA THR A 664 -44.03 -9.28 -31.33
C THR A 664 -44.60 -8.38 -30.26
N VAL A 665 -43.93 -8.27 -29.12
CA VAL A 665 -44.31 -7.36 -28.04
C VAL A 665 -43.32 -6.20 -27.96
N GLU A 666 -43.80 -5.07 -27.45
CA GLU A 666 -42.97 -3.88 -27.21
C GLU A 666 -41.80 -4.20 -26.25
N ASN A 667 -40.78 -3.34 -26.30
CA ASN A 667 -39.56 -3.46 -25.52
C ASN A 667 -39.85 -3.67 -24.03
N LYS A 668 -39.13 -4.59 -23.42
CA LYS A 668 -39.40 -5.01 -22.04
C LYS A 668 -38.13 -4.98 -21.20
N ILE A 669 -38.25 -4.38 -20.02
CA ILE A 669 -37.22 -4.43 -18.97
C ILE A 669 -37.55 -5.60 -18.06
N TYR A 670 -36.52 -6.35 -17.72
CA TYR A 670 -36.58 -7.43 -16.77
C TYR A 670 -35.62 -7.11 -15.62
N GLU A 671 -36.17 -7.09 -14.40
CA GLU A 671 -35.40 -6.91 -13.17
C GLU A 671 -34.71 -8.24 -12.78
N LEU A 672 -33.52 -8.14 -12.21
CA LEU A 672 -32.79 -9.28 -11.68
C LEU A 672 -33.32 -9.64 -10.29
N ASP A 673 -33.36 -10.92 -9.96
CA ASP A 673 -33.64 -11.35 -8.59
C ASP A 673 -32.45 -11.09 -7.64
N ASN A 674 -32.61 -11.43 -6.36
CA ASN A 674 -31.57 -11.26 -5.33
C ASN A 674 -30.29 -12.06 -5.59
N GLU A 675 -30.31 -13.03 -6.51
CA GLU A 675 -29.14 -13.82 -6.92
C GLU A 675 -28.56 -13.34 -8.26
N GLY A 676 -29.07 -12.21 -8.81
CA GLY A 676 -28.69 -11.67 -10.10
C GLY A 676 -29.23 -12.46 -11.29
N LYS A 677 -30.25 -13.30 -11.11
CA LYS A 677 -30.82 -14.17 -12.15
C LYS A 677 -32.08 -13.58 -12.77
N ILE A 678 -32.36 -14.06 -13.97
CA ILE A 678 -33.50 -13.61 -14.77
C ILE A 678 -33.96 -14.70 -15.72
N THR A 679 -35.27 -14.83 -15.89
CA THR A 679 -35.86 -15.76 -16.86
C THR A 679 -36.74 -15.01 -17.85
N LEU A 680 -36.44 -15.19 -19.13
CA LEU A 680 -37.24 -14.70 -20.26
C LEU A 680 -38.07 -15.87 -20.77
N ASP A 681 -39.35 -15.88 -20.45
CA ASP A 681 -40.27 -16.96 -20.79
C ASP A 681 -41.11 -16.65 -22.04
N SER A 682 -41.70 -17.72 -22.59
CA SER A 682 -42.58 -17.67 -23.76
C SER A 682 -41.92 -17.12 -25.02
N LEU A 683 -40.60 -17.18 -25.15
CA LEU A 683 -39.85 -16.82 -26.35
C LEU A 683 -40.20 -17.75 -27.52
N LEU A 684 -40.03 -17.29 -28.75
CA LEU A 684 -40.08 -18.18 -29.93
C LEU A 684 -38.93 -19.22 -29.86
N TYR A 685 -39.12 -20.38 -30.48
CA TYR A 685 -38.07 -21.40 -30.59
C TYR A 685 -37.05 -21.03 -31.67
N SER A 686 -35.82 -21.55 -31.54
CA SER A 686 -34.70 -21.19 -32.42
C SER A 686 -34.52 -19.66 -32.58
N TYR A 687 -34.84 -18.89 -31.54
CA TYR A 687 -34.86 -17.43 -31.55
C TYR A 687 -33.76 -16.88 -30.65
N SER A 688 -33.08 -15.86 -31.14
CA SER A 688 -32.11 -15.07 -30.37
C SER A 688 -32.69 -13.68 -30.15
N PRO A 689 -33.19 -13.34 -28.95
CA PRO A 689 -33.65 -11.98 -28.66
C PRO A 689 -32.49 -10.98 -28.74
N GLN A 690 -32.80 -9.75 -29.13
CA GLN A 690 -31.86 -8.64 -29.02
C GLN A 690 -31.85 -8.16 -27.58
N LEU A 691 -30.72 -8.37 -26.90
CA LEU A 691 -30.57 -8.11 -25.47
C LEU A 691 -29.52 -7.01 -25.24
N HIS A 692 -29.88 -6.10 -24.36
CA HIS A 692 -28.98 -5.09 -23.82
C HIS A 692 -29.01 -5.15 -22.30
N SER A 693 -27.87 -4.92 -21.67
CA SER A 693 -27.82 -4.65 -20.24
C SER A 693 -28.20 -3.20 -20.03
N LYS A 694 -29.01 -2.94 -18.99
CA LYS A 694 -29.41 -1.60 -18.56
C LYS A 694 -28.87 -1.36 -17.15
N TYR A 695 -28.38 -0.16 -16.87
CA TYR A 695 -27.97 0.28 -15.54
C TYR A 695 -28.19 1.79 -15.40
N ILE A 696 -28.18 2.27 -14.15
CA ILE A 696 -28.40 3.66 -13.80
C ILE A 696 -27.12 4.23 -13.19
N ILE A 697 -26.58 5.28 -13.81
CA ILE A 697 -25.47 6.06 -13.28
C ILE A 697 -25.85 7.54 -13.33
N ARG A 698 -25.64 8.26 -12.22
CA ARG A 698 -26.02 9.69 -12.08
C ARG A 698 -27.49 9.99 -12.42
N GLY A 699 -28.38 9.00 -12.27
CA GLY A 699 -29.80 9.11 -12.59
C GLY A 699 -30.13 8.97 -14.08
N GLU A 700 -29.14 8.69 -14.94
CA GLU A 700 -29.32 8.41 -16.36
C GLU A 700 -29.30 6.90 -16.63
N GLU A 701 -30.18 6.46 -17.52
CA GLU A 701 -30.22 5.07 -17.98
C GLU A 701 -29.21 4.88 -19.11
N ARG A 702 -28.35 3.88 -18.99
CA ARG A 702 -27.37 3.50 -20.02
C ARG A 702 -27.58 2.05 -20.43
N PHE A 703 -27.23 1.75 -21.68
CA PHE A 703 -27.42 0.45 -22.30
C PHE A 703 -26.11 -0.07 -22.88
N ARG A 704 -25.78 -1.36 -22.68
CA ARG A 704 -24.67 -2.02 -23.38
C ARG A 704 -25.16 -3.30 -24.06
N GLU A 705 -24.59 -3.63 -25.21
CA GLU A 705 -24.84 -4.92 -25.85
C GLU A 705 -24.47 -6.08 -24.92
N VAL A 706 -25.27 -7.13 -24.99
CA VAL A 706 -25.06 -8.40 -24.29
C VAL A 706 -24.79 -9.49 -25.33
N ASP A 707 -24.05 -10.52 -24.94
CA ASP A 707 -23.82 -11.68 -25.78
C ASP A 707 -25.12 -12.28 -26.33
N ALA A 708 -25.04 -12.82 -27.55
CA ALA A 708 -26.19 -13.44 -28.19
C ALA A 708 -26.54 -14.79 -27.55
N PHE A 709 -27.72 -14.88 -26.94
CA PHE A 709 -28.27 -16.11 -26.39
C PHE A 709 -29.45 -16.58 -27.23
N SER A 710 -29.58 -17.88 -27.47
CA SER A 710 -30.65 -18.46 -28.28
C SER A 710 -31.40 -19.57 -27.55
N THR A 711 -32.72 -19.62 -27.74
CA THR A 711 -33.53 -20.77 -27.35
C THR A 711 -33.10 -22.03 -28.12
N LEU A 712 -33.54 -23.21 -27.67
CA LEU A 712 -33.19 -24.47 -28.34
C LEU A 712 -33.75 -24.52 -29.78
N ASN A 713 -33.05 -25.25 -30.65
CA ASN A 713 -33.38 -25.30 -32.09
C ASN A 713 -34.54 -26.26 -32.39
N TRP A 714 -34.93 -27.09 -31.43
CA TRP A 714 -36.07 -28.00 -31.54
C TRP A 714 -37.30 -27.37 -30.89
N GLY A 715 -38.31 -27.10 -31.72
CA GLY A 715 -39.57 -26.43 -31.40
C GLY A 715 -40.48 -26.41 -32.62
N GLY A 716 -41.78 -26.14 -32.48
CA GLY A 716 -42.68 -26.11 -33.63
C GLY A 716 -44.16 -25.98 -33.30
N GLU A 717 -44.99 -25.84 -34.33
CA GLU A 717 -46.45 -25.88 -34.21
C GLU A 717 -46.89 -27.24 -33.62
N GLY A 718 -47.54 -27.21 -32.46
CA GLY A 718 -48.06 -28.40 -31.77
C GLY A 718 -47.20 -28.95 -30.63
N ILE A 719 -45.97 -28.45 -30.44
CA ILE A 719 -45.14 -28.78 -29.27
C ILE A 719 -45.62 -27.96 -28.08
N ILE A 720 -45.84 -28.62 -26.95
CA ILE A 720 -46.36 -27.99 -25.72
C ILE A 720 -45.37 -28.22 -24.59
N GLN A 721 -44.82 -27.14 -24.05
CA GLN A 721 -44.07 -27.21 -22.80
C GLN A 721 -45.03 -27.67 -21.69
N LEU A 722 -44.74 -28.80 -21.05
CA LEU A 722 -45.57 -29.37 -19.98
C LEU A 722 -45.16 -28.80 -18.62
N SER A 723 -43.86 -28.66 -18.40
CA SER A 723 -43.22 -28.15 -17.18
C SER A 723 -41.78 -27.69 -17.48
N PRO A 724 -41.03 -27.07 -16.57
CA PRO A 724 -39.65 -26.62 -16.85
C PRO A 724 -38.73 -27.73 -17.38
N ASN A 725 -38.95 -28.99 -17.00
CA ASN A 725 -38.10 -30.12 -17.42
C ASN A 725 -38.71 -30.97 -18.54
N ALA A 726 -39.93 -30.68 -19.00
CA ALA A 726 -40.68 -31.57 -19.88
C ALA A 726 -41.37 -30.81 -21.02
N ALA A 727 -41.17 -31.27 -22.25
CA ALA A 727 -41.93 -30.84 -23.41
C ALA A 727 -42.63 -32.04 -24.05
N MET A 728 -43.92 -31.89 -24.37
CA MET A 728 -44.65 -32.81 -25.24
C MET A 728 -44.43 -32.40 -26.68
N VAL A 729 -43.87 -33.30 -27.47
CA VAL A 729 -43.53 -33.02 -28.87
C VAL A 729 -44.75 -33.21 -29.77
N HIS A 730 -45.47 -34.34 -29.65
CA HIS A 730 -46.77 -34.53 -30.28
C HIS A 730 -47.55 -35.71 -29.67
N GLY A 731 -48.87 -35.76 -29.91
CA GLY A 731 -49.74 -36.88 -29.54
C GLY A 731 -50.24 -37.65 -30.78
N LEU A 732 -50.11 -38.97 -30.81
CA LEU A 732 -50.70 -39.85 -31.83
C LEU A 732 -51.92 -40.57 -31.27
N PHE A 733 -53.07 -40.38 -31.92
CA PHE A 733 -54.38 -40.84 -31.45
C PHE A 733 -54.95 -42.01 -32.28
N TYR A 734 -54.44 -42.26 -33.48
CA TYR A 734 -55.02 -43.24 -34.41
C TYR A 734 -54.53 -44.68 -34.14
N GLY A 735 -55.47 -45.57 -33.83
CA GLY A 735 -55.30 -47.03 -33.99
C GLY A 735 -54.72 -47.83 -32.82
N MET A 736 -54.62 -47.26 -31.61
CA MET A 736 -54.00 -47.95 -30.46
C MET A 736 -54.98 -48.44 -29.37
N GLY A 737 -56.29 -48.38 -29.61
CA GLY A 737 -57.31 -48.71 -28.61
C GLY A 737 -58.66 -49.11 -29.20
N GLN A 738 -59.59 -49.63 -28.38
CA GLN A 738 -60.97 -49.84 -28.85
C GLN A 738 -61.73 -48.52 -28.90
N SER A 739 -62.61 -48.39 -29.89
CA SER A 739 -63.56 -47.27 -29.98
C SER A 739 -64.44 -47.25 -28.74
N VAL A 740 -64.34 -46.18 -27.95
CA VAL A 740 -65.22 -45.99 -26.81
C VAL A 740 -66.62 -45.61 -27.34
N ASN A 741 -67.58 -46.49 -27.15
CA ASN A 741 -68.99 -46.36 -27.59
C ASN A 741 -69.21 -46.22 -29.11
N GLY A 742 -68.42 -46.91 -29.95
CA GLY A 742 -68.71 -47.04 -31.38
C GLY A 742 -68.58 -45.77 -32.22
N SER A 743 -67.90 -44.73 -31.70
CA SER A 743 -67.58 -43.51 -32.45
C SER A 743 -66.14 -43.53 -32.96
N ASN A 744 -65.93 -43.10 -34.22
CA ASN A 744 -64.66 -43.29 -34.95
C ASN A 744 -63.45 -42.47 -34.44
N ASN A 745 -63.63 -41.57 -33.46
CA ASN A 745 -62.59 -40.62 -33.02
C ASN A 745 -62.37 -40.63 -31.49
N ARG A 746 -62.75 -41.70 -30.77
CA ARG A 746 -62.58 -41.80 -29.31
C ARG A 746 -61.86 -43.09 -28.94
N TYR A 747 -60.69 -42.96 -28.32
CA TYR A 747 -59.82 -44.07 -27.98
C TYR A 747 -59.60 -44.14 -26.46
N ASP A 748 -59.66 -45.35 -25.92
CA ASP A 748 -59.37 -45.66 -24.51
C ASP A 748 -57.89 -45.41 -24.12
N THR A 749 -57.01 -45.23 -25.12
CA THR A 749 -55.58 -44.98 -24.95
C THR A 749 -55.05 -43.98 -25.99
N ALA A 750 -53.99 -43.24 -25.66
CA ALA A 750 -53.28 -42.34 -26.57
C ALA A 750 -51.76 -42.42 -26.35
N ARG A 751 -50.96 -42.29 -27.42
CA ARG A 751 -49.49 -42.26 -27.30
C ARG A 751 -48.99 -40.82 -27.31
N PHE A 752 -48.26 -40.45 -26.26
CA PHE A 752 -47.65 -39.14 -26.10
C PHE A 752 -46.14 -39.23 -26.31
N TYR A 753 -45.62 -38.44 -27.24
CA TYR A 753 -44.19 -38.27 -27.46
C TYR A 753 -43.71 -37.09 -26.65
N PHE A 754 -42.63 -37.29 -25.90
CA PHE A 754 -42.10 -36.32 -24.97
C PHE A 754 -40.59 -36.29 -25.04
N ARG A 755 -40.05 -35.18 -24.54
CA ARG A 755 -38.62 -34.93 -24.46
C ARG A 755 -38.30 -34.09 -23.23
N ASP A 756 -37.13 -34.30 -22.66
CA ASP A 756 -36.59 -33.39 -21.66
C ASP A 756 -36.43 -32.00 -22.28
N ALA A 757 -37.07 -30.99 -21.72
CA ALA A 757 -37.08 -29.64 -22.29
C ALA A 757 -35.71 -28.94 -22.24
N THR A 758 -34.77 -29.46 -21.46
CA THR A 758 -33.40 -28.97 -21.36
C THR A 758 -32.41 -29.77 -22.20
N ALA A 759 -32.88 -30.83 -22.88
CA ALA A 759 -32.04 -31.68 -23.69
C ALA A 759 -31.43 -30.94 -24.90
N VAL A 760 -30.17 -31.27 -25.19
CA VAL A 760 -29.47 -30.87 -26.42
C VAL A 760 -30.23 -31.29 -27.67
N ASP A 761 -30.06 -30.55 -28.76
CA ASP A 761 -30.86 -30.63 -29.99
C ASP A 761 -30.94 -32.03 -30.64
N ASP A 762 -29.95 -32.90 -30.40
CA ASP A 762 -29.85 -34.23 -31.03
C ASP A 762 -30.56 -35.36 -30.26
N ASN A 763 -31.13 -35.10 -29.07
CA ASN A 763 -31.80 -36.15 -28.29
C ASN A 763 -33.10 -36.63 -28.97
N THR A 764 -33.25 -37.95 -29.11
CA THR A 764 -34.45 -38.56 -29.68
C THR A 764 -35.64 -38.49 -28.73
N GLU A 765 -36.83 -38.32 -29.30
CA GLU A 765 -38.09 -38.31 -28.56
C GLU A 765 -38.39 -39.69 -27.97
N THR A 766 -38.96 -39.72 -26.77
CA THR A 766 -39.45 -40.95 -26.12
C THR A 766 -40.97 -40.94 -26.09
N SER A 767 -41.62 -42.11 -26.01
CA SER A 767 -43.09 -42.18 -25.98
C SER A 767 -43.63 -42.98 -24.80
N VAL A 768 -44.78 -42.56 -24.29
CA VAL A 768 -45.57 -43.28 -23.28
C VAL A 768 -47.03 -43.36 -23.68
N ILE A 769 -47.72 -44.38 -23.19
CA ILE A 769 -49.16 -44.57 -23.43
C ILE A 769 -49.92 -43.99 -22.25
N GLY A 770 -50.79 -43.01 -22.51
CA GLY A 770 -51.75 -42.49 -21.56
C GLY A 770 -53.09 -43.21 -21.67
N ALA A 771 -53.79 -43.32 -20.54
CA ALA A 771 -55.12 -43.94 -20.47
C ALA A 771 -56.20 -42.85 -20.45
N CYS A 772 -57.28 -43.04 -21.21
CA CYS A 772 -58.44 -42.15 -21.19
C CYS A 772 -59.20 -42.33 -19.88
N ILE A 773 -59.49 -41.24 -19.16
CA ILE A 773 -60.07 -41.31 -17.82
C ILE A 773 -61.42 -40.63 -17.66
N ASP A 774 -61.82 -39.78 -18.61
CA ASP A 774 -63.15 -39.15 -18.67
C ASP A 774 -64.08 -39.82 -19.70
N ASN A 775 -63.61 -40.87 -20.39
CA ASN A 775 -64.27 -41.51 -21.54
C ASN A 775 -64.61 -40.54 -22.69
N ARG A 776 -63.92 -39.40 -22.79
CA ARG A 776 -64.11 -38.40 -23.84
C ARG A 776 -62.77 -37.95 -24.42
N ASN A 777 -62.03 -37.06 -23.76
CA ASN A 777 -60.88 -36.36 -24.35
C ASN A 777 -59.69 -36.20 -23.40
N ASP A 778 -59.78 -36.76 -22.20
CA ASP A 778 -58.82 -36.47 -21.15
C ASP A 778 -58.03 -37.73 -20.78
N TYR A 779 -56.71 -37.58 -20.77
CA TYR A 779 -55.76 -38.68 -20.62
C TYR A 779 -54.85 -38.49 -19.42
N ALA A 780 -54.72 -39.54 -18.61
CA ALA A 780 -53.69 -39.61 -17.56
C ALA A 780 -52.45 -40.30 -18.11
N VAL A 781 -51.28 -39.66 -17.95
CA VAL A 781 -50.00 -40.18 -18.43
C VAL A 781 -48.92 -40.03 -17.36
N THR A 782 -48.08 -41.06 -17.22
CA THR A 782 -46.88 -41.00 -16.38
C THR A 782 -45.67 -40.97 -17.29
N ILE A 783 -44.90 -39.88 -17.26
CA ILE A 783 -43.77 -39.64 -18.15
C ILE A 783 -42.46 -39.82 -17.35
N PRO A 784 -41.56 -40.73 -17.76
CA PRO A 784 -40.23 -40.85 -17.19
C PRO A 784 -39.28 -39.82 -17.83
N ILE A 785 -38.77 -38.87 -17.05
CA ILE A 785 -37.73 -37.93 -17.51
C ILE A 785 -36.52 -38.11 -16.60
N ASN A 786 -35.37 -38.45 -17.18
CA ASN A 786 -34.11 -38.70 -16.46
C ASN A 786 -34.25 -39.67 -15.27
N SER A 787 -35.03 -40.75 -15.45
CA SER A 787 -35.34 -41.78 -14.43
C SER A 787 -36.26 -41.34 -13.28
N ILE A 788 -36.84 -40.14 -13.36
CA ILE A 788 -37.87 -39.65 -12.42
C ILE A 788 -39.24 -39.75 -13.11
N LEU A 789 -40.25 -40.23 -12.39
CA LEU A 789 -41.60 -40.42 -12.92
C LEU A 789 -42.47 -39.22 -12.57
N TYR A 790 -42.95 -38.51 -13.58
CA TYR A 790 -43.85 -37.37 -13.43
C TYR A 790 -45.25 -37.75 -13.92
N GLN A 791 -46.29 -37.31 -13.20
CA GLN A 791 -47.68 -37.57 -13.59
C GLN A 791 -48.34 -36.32 -14.16
N TYR A 792 -48.92 -36.47 -15.34
CA TYR A 792 -49.59 -35.42 -16.07
C TYR A 792 -51.00 -35.86 -16.45
N TYR A 793 -51.92 -34.90 -16.45
CA TYR A 793 -53.25 -35.05 -17.01
C TYR A 793 -53.35 -34.14 -18.23
N ILE A 794 -53.55 -34.70 -19.41
CA ILE A 794 -53.56 -33.96 -20.67
C ILE A 794 -55.00 -33.95 -21.19
N SER A 795 -55.61 -32.75 -21.21
CA SER A 795 -56.94 -32.54 -21.81
C SER A 795 -56.80 -32.08 -23.26
N LEU A 796 -57.50 -32.74 -24.18
CA LEU A 796 -57.47 -32.43 -25.61
C LEU A 796 -58.72 -31.67 -26.11
N GLN A 797 -59.54 -31.13 -25.19
CA GLN A 797 -60.82 -30.52 -25.54
C GLN A 797 -60.68 -29.18 -26.31
N TYR A 798 -61.27 -29.10 -27.50
CA TYR A 798 -61.45 -27.84 -28.25
C TYR A 798 -62.57 -26.91 -27.70
N SER A 799 -63.27 -27.26 -26.60
CA SER A 799 -64.38 -26.44 -26.06
C SER A 799 -64.50 -26.48 -24.53
N ARG A 800 -65.35 -25.59 -23.95
CA ARG A 800 -65.38 -25.19 -22.53
C ARG A 800 -65.51 -26.35 -21.53
N TYR A 801 -64.67 -26.28 -20.50
CA TYR A 801 -64.51 -27.18 -19.36
C TYR A 801 -65.84 -27.55 -18.69
N ILE A 802 -66.15 -28.85 -18.61
CA ILE A 802 -67.22 -29.41 -17.78
C ILE A 802 -66.58 -30.42 -16.83
N ASP A 803 -66.67 -30.14 -15.55
CA ASP A 803 -66.10 -30.93 -14.44
C ASP A 803 -66.33 -32.45 -14.59
N PRO A 804 -65.27 -33.26 -14.79
CA PRO A 804 -65.43 -34.69 -14.96
C PRO A 804 -65.74 -35.36 -13.62
N LYS A 805 -66.89 -36.04 -13.56
CA LYS A 805 -67.43 -36.84 -12.43
C LYS A 805 -66.50 -37.90 -11.82
N ASN A 806 -65.27 -38.07 -12.29
CA ASN A 806 -64.28 -39.04 -11.78
C ASN A 806 -63.26 -38.44 -10.79
N ASN A 807 -63.31 -37.13 -10.51
CA ASN A 807 -62.44 -36.47 -9.52
C ASN A 807 -62.56 -37.02 -8.09
N SER A 808 -63.64 -37.75 -7.77
CA SER A 808 -63.95 -38.13 -6.39
C SER A 808 -63.51 -39.55 -5.97
N LYS A 809 -62.67 -40.26 -6.74
CA LYS A 809 -62.30 -41.64 -6.35
C LYS A 809 -60.81 -41.91 -6.13
N ASN A 810 -59.86 -41.11 -6.60
CA ASN A 810 -58.43 -41.39 -6.39
C ASN A 810 -57.52 -40.14 -6.54
N GLY A 811 -57.62 -39.19 -5.59
CA GLY A 811 -56.75 -38.02 -5.55
C GLY A 811 -57.08 -36.96 -6.60
N GLU A 812 -56.92 -35.69 -6.27
CA GLU A 812 -57.09 -34.59 -7.24
C GLU A 812 -55.95 -34.63 -8.25
N TRP A 813 -56.28 -34.77 -9.54
CA TRP A 813 -55.33 -34.73 -10.64
C TRP A 813 -55.30 -33.30 -11.22
N GLN A 814 -54.11 -32.75 -11.43
CA GLN A 814 -53.96 -31.41 -12.00
C GLN A 814 -54.04 -31.48 -13.54
N ILE A 815 -55.08 -30.86 -14.10
CA ILE A 815 -55.38 -30.87 -15.54
C ILE A 815 -54.49 -29.86 -16.27
N ILE A 816 -53.60 -30.33 -17.15
CA ILE A 816 -52.87 -29.50 -18.11
C ILE A 816 -53.76 -29.28 -19.33
N ASP A 817 -54.18 -28.03 -19.51
CA ASP A 817 -54.85 -27.56 -20.73
C ASP A 817 -53.79 -27.25 -21.77
N ALA A 818 -53.78 -28.01 -22.87
CA ALA A 818 -52.88 -27.82 -24.02
C ALA A 818 -52.88 -26.40 -24.62
N ARG A 819 -53.87 -25.55 -24.29
CA ARG A 819 -54.02 -24.17 -24.78
C ARG A 819 -53.54 -23.10 -23.81
N LYS A 820 -53.23 -23.45 -22.56
CA LYS A 820 -52.73 -22.52 -21.55
C LYS A 820 -51.32 -22.93 -21.15
N PRO A 821 -50.32 -22.04 -21.23
CA PRO A 821 -48.95 -22.42 -20.94
C PRO A 821 -48.80 -22.84 -19.47
N THR A 822 -48.25 -24.06 -19.32
CA THR A 822 -47.43 -24.62 -18.23
C THR A 822 -47.91 -24.51 -16.78
N VAL A 823 -47.81 -25.64 -16.06
CA VAL A 823 -47.66 -25.61 -14.61
C VAL A 823 -46.25 -25.10 -14.26
N GLU A 824 -46.14 -24.21 -13.29
CA GLU A 824 -44.82 -23.73 -12.80
C GLU A 824 -43.96 -24.89 -12.29
N ILE A 825 -44.61 -25.92 -11.72
CA ILE A 825 -43.94 -27.13 -11.22
C ILE A 825 -44.90 -28.32 -11.15
N VAL A 826 -44.40 -29.54 -11.39
CA VAL A 826 -45.16 -30.78 -11.15
C VAL A 826 -45.08 -31.16 -9.67
N GLU A 827 -46.21 -31.14 -8.97
CA GLU A 827 -46.28 -31.45 -7.54
C GLU A 827 -46.17 -32.97 -7.25
N PRO A 828 -45.59 -33.39 -6.11
CA PRO A 828 -45.66 -34.77 -5.63
C PRO A 828 -47.10 -35.25 -5.37
N ARG A 829 -47.41 -36.51 -5.67
CA ARG A 829 -48.77 -37.08 -5.51
C ARG A 829 -48.79 -38.45 -4.82
N PHE A 830 -49.89 -38.77 -4.16
CA PHE A 830 -50.13 -40.06 -3.50
C PHE A 830 -51.25 -40.84 -4.19
N TYR A 831 -51.03 -42.12 -4.48
CA TYR A 831 -52.01 -42.98 -5.18
C TYR A 831 -52.17 -44.35 -4.52
N ASN A 832 -53.25 -45.06 -4.88
CA ASN A 832 -53.58 -46.41 -4.40
C ASN A 832 -53.64 -46.51 -2.86
N ILE A 833 -54.21 -45.50 -2.22
CA ILE A 833 -54.37 -45.48 -0.76
C ILE A 833 -55.43 -46.54 -0.40
N ARG A 834 -55.01 -47.55 0.35
CA ARG A 834 -55.88 -48.67 0.75
C ARG A 834 -55.50 -49.21 2.12
N PHE A 835 -56.48 -49.73 2.85
CA PHE A 835 -56.27 -50.33 4.17
C PHE A 835 -56.64 -51.81 4.16
N GLN A 836 -55.68 -52.68 4.46
CA GLN A 836 -55.87 -54.14 4.48
C GLN A 836 -55.01 -54.75 5.60
N ASN A 837 -55.53 -55.72 6.34
CA ASN A 837 -54.81 -56.41 7.42
C ASN A 837 -54.12 -55.44 8.41
N SER A 838 -54.86 -54.43 8.87
CA SER A 838 -54.36 -53.38 9.75
C SER A 838 -53.23 -52.51 9.18
N THR A 839 -52.95 -52.60 7.88
CA THR A 839 -51.87 -51.88 7.21
C THR A 839 -52.43 -50.94 6.16
N LEU A 840 -52.04 -49.67 6.25
CA LEU A 840 -52.31 -48.66 5.25
C LEU A 840 -51.20 -48.71 4.20
N TYR A 841 -51.58 -48.83 2.93
CA TYR A 841 -50.66 -48.80 1.79
C TYR A 841 -50.96 -47.57 0.96
N CYS A 842 -49.92 -46.96 0.39
CA CYS A 842 -50.04 -46.02 -0.71
C CYS A 842 -48.75 -46.02 -1.53
N SER A 843 -48.73 -45.29 -2.63
CA SER A 843 -47.51 -45.03 -3.36
C SER A 843 -47.39 -43.52 -3.58
N CYS A 844 -46.21 -42.97 -3.33
CA CYS A 844 -45.90 -41.57 -3.57
C CYS A 844 -45.12 -41.45 -4.87
N ILE A 845 -45.54 -40.58 -5.77
CA ILE A 845 -44.85 -40.23 -7.00
C ILE A 845 -44.14 -38.90 -6.78
N ALA A 846 -42.86 -38.87 -7.13
CA ALA A 846 -42.05 -37.66 -7.00
C ALA A 846 -42.52 -36.59 -8.00
N GLY A 847 -42.70 -35.38 -7.49
CA GLY A 847 -42.83 -34.19 -8.33
C GLY A 847 -41.46 -33.69 -8.80
N GLU A 848 -41.44 -32.53 -9.46
CA GLU A 848 -40.21 -31.84 -9.88
C GLU A 848 -39.48 -31.17 -8.70
N GLU A 849 -40.19 -30.91 -7.60
CA GLU A 849 -39.56 -30.48 -6.36
C GLU A 849 -38.94 -31.66 -5.61
N LYS A 850 -37.72 -31.45 -5.12
CA LYS A 850 -37.00 -32.45 -4.34
C LYS A 850 -37.66 -32.65 -2.98
N ILE A 851 -38.22 -33.84 -2.79
CA ILE A 851 -38.91 -34.24 -1.55
C ILE A 851 -37.88 -34.41 -0.43
N SER A 852 -38.14 -33.80 0.72
CA SER A 852 -37.35 -33.96 1.95
C SER A 852 -37.91 -35.05 2.86
N SER A 853 -39.23 -35.17 3.00
CA SER A 853 -39.86 -36.21 3.82
C SER A 853 -41.32 -36.50 3.44
N LYS A 854 -41.79 -37.70 3.77
CA LYS A 854 -43.17 -38.17 3.56
C LYS A 854 -43.76 -38.67 4.87
N GLU A 855 -45.00 -38.28 5.18
CA GLU A 855 -45.67 -38.59 6.45
C GLU A 855 -47.10 -39.10 6.25
N LEU A 856 -47.59 -39.85 7.23
CA LEU A 856 -49.00 -40.16 7.44
C LEU A 856 -49.53 -39.26 8.55
N GLN A 857 -50.52 -38.43 8.23
CA GLN A 857 -51.29 -37.68 9.20
C GLN A 857 -52.60 -38.40 9.53
N TYR A 858 -52.93 -38.51 10.82
CA TYR A 858 -54.20 -39.07 11.27
C TYR A 858 -54.77 -38.35 12.49
N LYS A 859 -56.10 -38.31 12.58
CA LYS A 859 -56.84 -37.85 13.76
C LYS A 859 -58.12 -38.62 13.93
N ILE A 860 -58.72 -38.55 15.10
CA ILE A 860 -60.10 -39.01 15.30
C ILE A 860 -61.03 -37.93 14.72
N GLU A 861 -62.11 -38.32 14.03
CA GLU A 861 -62.95 -37.43 13.20
C GLU A 861 -63.51 -36.19 13.92
N GLU A 862 -63.56 -36.20 15.25
CA GLU A 862 -64.03 -35.10 16.09
C GLU A 862 -62.90 -34.41 16.90
N MET A 863 -61.66 -34.50 16.44
CA MET A 863 -60.52 -33.80 17.03
C MET A 863 -59.97 -32.77 16.06
N ASP A 864 -59.41 -31.69 16.59
CA ASP A 864 -58.90 -30.59 15.75
C ASP A 864 -57.50 -30.88 15.20
N HIS A 865 -56.68 -31.63 15.93
CA HIS A 865 -55.26 -31.81 15.64
C HIS A 865 -54.96 -33.15 14.95
N TYR A 866 -54.18 -33.09 13.86
CA TYR A 866 -53.59 -34.26 13.21
C TYR A 866 -52.28 -34.66 13.91
N ASN A 867 -52.10 -35.96 14.10
CA ASN A 867 -50.82 -36.56 14.47
C ASN A 867 -50.07 -36.95 13.19
N SER A 868 -48.78 -36.63 13.12
CA SER A 868 -47.90 -37.03 12.01
C SER A 868 -47.06 -38.25 12.38
N ILE A 869 -46.91 -39.17 11.42
CA ILE A 869 -45.96 -40.28 11.47
C ILE A 869 -45.10 -40.19 10.22
N THR A 870 -43.80 -39.99 10.36
CA THR A 870 -42.88 -40.06 9.21
C THR A 870 -42.85 -41.48 8.63
N LEU A 871 -43.13 -41.59 7.34
CA LEU A 871 -43.14 -42.85 6.60
C LEU A 871 -41.81 -43.10 5.88
N SER A 872 -41.20 -42.06 5.30
CA SER A 872 -39.95 -42.15 4.56
C SER A 872 -39.28 -40.78 4.40
N THR A 873 -37.96 -40.76 4.26
CA THR A 873 -37.15 -39.59 3.88
C THR A 873 -36.51 -39.74 2.49
N ASN A 874 -36.88 -40.78 1.74
CA ASN A 874 -36.42 -40.95 0.37
C ASN A 874 -36.96 -39.81 -0.51
N THR A 875 -36.13 -39.26 -1.39
CA THR A 875 -36.51 -38.12 -2.23
C THR A 875 -37.25 -38.53 -3.51
N ARG A 876 -37.37 -39.84 -3.80
CA ARG A 876 -37.92 -40.39 -5.06
C ARG A 876 -39.32 -40.98 -4.91
N THR A 877 -39.89 -41.40 -6.05
CA THR A 877 -41.11 -42.21 -6.14
C THR A 877 -40.93 -43.53 -5.40
N GLU A 878 -41.87 -43.88 -4.53
CA GLU A 878 -41.81 -45.12 -3.75
C GLU A 878 -43.18 -45.61 -3.28
N SER A 879 -43.26 -46.90 -2.97
CA SER A 879 -44.41 -47.49 -2.28
C SER A 879 -44.23 -47.36 -0.77
N LEU A 880 -45.24 -46.80 -0.10
CA LEU A 880 -45.27 -46.57 1.33
C LEU A 880 -46.27 -47.52 1.99
N SER A 881 -45.96 -47.94 3.22
CA SER A 881 -46.93 -48.68 4.03
C SER A 881 -46.73 -48.44 5.52
N ARG A 882 -47.82 -48.49 6.29
CA ARG A 882 -47.79 -48.35 7.75
C ARG A 882 -48.83 -49.25 8.40
N THR A 883 -48.37 -50.17 9.25
CA THR A 883 -49.25 -50.96 10.10
C THR A 883 -49.68 -50.14 11.31
N LEU A 884 -50.98 -50.04 11.53
CA LEU A 884 -51.60 -49.27 12.60
C LEU A 884 -52.13 -50.25 13.67
N THR A 885 -51.26 -50.61 14.61
CA THR A 885 -51.48 -51.69 15.60
C THR A 885 -52.42 -51.32 16.76
N SER A 886 -52.79 -50.04 16.88
CA SER A 886 -53.51 -49.46 18.03
C SER A 886 -54.85 -48.81 17.65
N ILE A 887 -55.37 -49.09 16.45
CA ILE A 887 -56.68 -48.57 16.02
C ILE A 887 -57.76 -49.22 16.87
N VAL A 888 -58.56 -48.38 17.53
CA VAL A 888 -59.77 -48.82 18.23
C VAL A 888 -60.89 -48.93 17.19
N PRO A 889 -61.41 -50.14 16.88
CA PRO A 889 -62.35 -50.34 15.76
C PRO A 889 -63.60 -49.46 15.82
N GLN A 890 -64.05 -49.13 17.03
CA GLN A 890 -65.25 -48.33 17.30
C GLN A 890 -65.08 -46.84 16.98
N LEU A 891 -63.86 -46.36 16.78
CA LEU A 891 -63.57 -44.97 16.45
C LEU A 891 -63.45 -44.77 14.95
N THR A 892 -63.79 -43.56 14.53
CA THR A 892 -63.62 -43.13 13.14
C THR A 892 -62.40 -42.24 13.04
N TYR A 893 -61.44 -42.62 12.20
CA TYR A 893 -60.20 -41.89 12.01
C TYR A 893 -60.20 -41.19 10.66
N LEU A 894 -59.82 -39.91 10.62
CA LEU A 894 -59.50 -39.18 9.40
C LEU A 894 -58.00 -39.28 9.16
N ILE A 895 -57.60 -39.77 7.99
CA ILE A 895 -56.20 -40.00 7.62
C ILE A 895 -55.88 -39.32 6.28
N ARG A 896 -54.65 -38.82 6.13
CA ARG A 896 -54.11 -38.29 4.87
C ARG A 896 -52.60 -38.49 4.82
N MET A 897 -52.04 -38.58 3.62
CA MET A 897 -50.60 -38.58 3.39
C MET A 897 -50.10 -37.15 3.18
N VAL A 898 -48.85 -36.88 3.55
CA VAL A 898 -48.22 -35.56 3.47
C VAL A 898 -46.80 -35.69 2.92
N CYS A 899 -46.36 -34.74 2.11
CA CYS A 899 -45.01 -34.65 1.56
C CYS A 899 -44.46 -33.24 1.79
N TYR A 900 -43.21 -33.13 2.22
CA TYR A 900 -42.48 -31.87 2.35
C TYR A 900 -41.35 -31.81 1.32
N THR A 901 -41.04 -30.62 0.84
CA THR A 901 -39.95 -30.37 -0.13
C THR A 901 -38.81 -29.57 0.49
N GLU A 902 -37.61 -29.61 -0.11
CA GLU A 902 -36.43 -28.88 0.39
C GLU A 902 -36.62 -27.34 0.37
N ASN A 903 -37.49 -26.83 -0.52
CA ASN A 903 -37.84 -25.41 -0.58
C ASN A 903 -38.97 -24.99 0.40
N GLY A 904 -39.39 -25.89 1.31
CA GLY A 904 -40.33 -25.59 2.39
C GLY A 904 -41.81 -25.69 2.05
N LYS A 905 -42.19 -26.14 0.84
CA LYS A 905 -43.60 -26.38 0.48
C LYS A 905 -44.10 -27.72 1.04
N THR A 906 -45.42 -27.81 1.25
CA THR A 906 -46.09 -29.00 1.80
C THR A 906 -47.27 -29.42 0.91
N TYR A 907 -47.30 -30.70 0.53
CA TYR A 907 -48.34 -31.30 -0.32
C TYR A 907 -49.10 -32.39 0.43
N TYR A 908 -50.43 -32.43 0.24
CA TYR A 908 -51.33 -33.35 0.96
C TYR A 908 -52.07 -34.29 0.00
N SER A 909 -52.35 -35.52 0.43
CA SER A 909 -53.39 -36.34 -0.21
C SER A 909 -54.79 -35.89 0.23
N SER A 910 -55.82 -36.39 -0.45
CA SER A 910 -57.19 -36.33 0.04
C SER A 910 -57.33 -36.98 1.42
N ILE A 911 -58.37 -36.60 2.15
CA ILE A 911 -58.67 -37.13 3.49
C ILE A 911 -59.55 -38.38 3.35
N TYR A 912 -59.16 -39.45 4.02
CA TYR A 912 -59.88 -40.72 4.06
C TYR A 912 -60.41 -40.98 5.47
N ARG A 913 -61.61 -41.56 5.55
CA ARG A 913 -62.26 -42.00 6.77
C ARG A 913 -62.03 -43.51 6.95
N LEU A 914 -61.42 -43.89 8.06
CA LEU A 914 -61.16 -45.27 8.46
C LEU A 914 -62.07 -45.65 9.64
N LYS A 915 -63.00 -46.58 9.43
CA LYS A 915 -63.94 -47.08 10.45
C LYS A 915 -64.16 -48.57 10.29
N ASN A 916 -64.11 -49.34 11.38
CA ASN A 916 -64.26 -50.81 11.34
C ASN A 916 -63.37 -51.52 10.29
N GLY A 917 -62.17 -51.00 10.04
CA GLY A 917 -61.24 -51.56 9.05
C GLY A 917 -61.60 -51.28 7.59
N ILE A 918 -62.62 -50.47 7.32
CA ILE A 918 -62.99 -50.01 5.98
C ILE A 918 -62.50 -48.58 5.80
N LEU A 919 -61.81 -48.34 4.68
CA LEU A 919 -61.29 -47.03 4.30
C LEU A 919 -62.13 -46.44 3.17
N GLU A 920 -62.68 -45.25 3.38
CA GLU A 920 -63.54 -44.55 2.42
C GLU A 920 -63.07 -43.10 2.25
N LEU A 921 -63.31 -42.49 1.08
CA LEU A 921 -63.00 -41.07 0.87
C LEU A 921 -64.01 -40.21 1.65
N ALA A 922 -63.53 -39.22 2.40
CA ALA A 922 -64.39 -38.32 3.14
C ALA A 922 -64.80 -37.12 2.26
N THR A 923 -66.04 -37.12 1.76
CA THR A 923 -66.53 -36.07 0.83
C THR A 923 -67.19 -34.87 1.50
N ASP A 924 -67.56 -34.97 2.78
CA ASP A 924 -68.45 -34.02 3.46
C ASP A 924 -67.82 -33.41 4.75
N ILE A 925 -66.53 -33.08 4.73
CA ILE A 925 -65.85 -32.52 5.92
C ILE A 925 -66.16 -31.01 6.02
N ASN A 926 -67.30 -30.66 6.62
CA ASN A 926 -67.52 -29.29 7.11
C ASN A 926 -66.77 -29.10 8.43
N ASN A 927 -65.80 -28.17 8.46
CA ASN A 927 -65.09 -27.73 9.67
C ASN A 927 -66.03 -26.99 10.62
N GLN A 928 -66.97 -27.69 11.25
CA GLN A 928 -67.71 -27.17 12.41
C GLN A 928 -67.17 -27.83 13.68
N GLN A 929 -66.65 -26.98 14.58
CA GLN A 929 -66.24 -27.34 15.93
C GLN A 929 -67.40 -28.07 16.64
N SER A 930 -67.23 -29.36 16.92
CA SER A 930 -68.16 -30.09 17.77
C SER A 930 -67.79 -29.88 19.24
N THR A 931 -68.60 -29.09 19.93
CA THR A 931 -68.59 -29.00 21.40
C THR A 931 -68.84 -30.38 22.01
N ILE A 932 -67.87 -30.90 22.76
CA ILE A 932 -67.95 -32.19 23.44
C ILE A 932 -68.98 -32.08 24.59
N ASN A 933 -70.15 -32.69 24.40
CA ASN A 933 -71.13 -32.85 25.47
C ASN A 933 -70.85 -34.16 26.23
N ASN A 934 -70.80 -34.11 27.57
CA ASN A 934 -70.84 -35.30 28.41
C ASN A 934 -72.11 -36.10 28.08
N VAL A 935 -71.95 -37.35 27.67
CA VAL A 935 -73.08 -38.18 27.23
C VAL A 935 -73.71 -38.86 28.45
N ASP A 936 -74.92 -38.43 28.83
CA ASP A 936 -75.76 -39.14 29.78
C ASP A 936 -76.68 -40.11 29.02
N VAL A 937 -76.39 -41.42 29.09
CA VAL A 937 -77.29 -42.46 28.57
C VAL A 937 -77.52 -43.51 29.65
N SER A 938 -78.54 -43.24 30.47
CA SER A 938 -79.33 -44.18 31.26
C SER A 938 -78.58 -45.43 31.79
N LYS A 939 -78.18 -45.31 33.07
CA LYS A 939 -77.65 -46.31 34.04
C LYS A 939 -76.12 -46.36 34.26
N ILE A 940 -75.28 -45.87 33.36
CA ILE A 940 -73.82 -45.74 33.61
C ILE A 940 -73.40 -44.31 33.28
N GLN A 941 -72.80 -43.61 34.26
CA GLN A 941 -72.27 -42.26 34.08
C GLN A 941 -70.75 -42.30 34.11
N VAL A 942 -70.12 -41.70 33.11
CA VAL A 942 -68.66 -41.59 32.99
C VAL A 942 -68.32 -40.11 32.95
N HIS A 943 -67.52 -39.61 33.89
CA HIS A 943 -67.18 -38.19 34.00
C HIS A 943 -65.79 -38.00 34.60
N ALA A 944 -65.21 -36.80 34.44
CA ALA A 944 -63.88 -36.45 34.95
C ALA A 944 -63.99 -35.53 36.18
N ILE A 945 -63.28 -35.86 37.27
CA ILE A 945 -63.19 -35.04 38.48
C ILE A 945 -61.74 -35.04 38.98
N ASN A 946 -61.14 -33.86 39.17
CA ASN A 946 -59.83 -33.66 39.82
C ASN A 946 -58.74 -34.66 39.35
N ASP A 947 -58.55 -34.76 38.03
CA ASP A 947 -57.57 -35.63 37.35
C ASP A 947 -57.86 -37.14 37.43
N GLN A 948 -59.10 -37.51 37.77
CA GLN A 948 -59.61 -38.90 37.76
C GLN A 948 -60.77 -39.06 36.78
N ILE A 949 -60.79 -40.21 36.09
CA ILE A 949 -62.00 -40.68 35.39
C ILE A 949 -62.82 -41.49 36.38
N VAL A 950 -64.05 -41.05 36.61
CA VAL A 950 -65.03 -41.67 37.51
C VAL A 950 -66.13 -42.32 36.66
N ILE A 951 -66.45 -43.56 36.99
CA ILE A 951 -67.39 -44.42 36.27
C ILE A 951 -68.41 -45.00 37.24
N GLU A 952 -69.58 -44.37 37.30
CA GLU A 952 -70.68 -44.71 38.18
C GLU A 952 -71.69 -45.65 37.49
N GLY A 953 -72.26 -46.60 38.24
CA GLY A 953 -73.28 -47.53 37.74
C GLY A 953 -72.77 -48.74 36.95
N LYS A 954 -71.45 -48.89 36.80
CA LYS A 954 -70.79 -50.04 36.18
C LYS A 954 -70.88 -51.31 37.07
N GLY A 955 -70.97 -52.50 36.46
CA GLY A 955 -70.91 -53.79 37.17
C GLY A 955 -69.50 -54.13 37.65
N ILE A 956 -69.38 -54.85 38.77
CA ILE A 956 -68.09 -55.11 39.45
C ILE A 956 -67.06 -55.87 38.59
N ASN A 957 -67.51 -56.54 37.53
CA ASN A 957 -66.67 -57.32 36.62
C ASN A 957 -66.37 -56.64 35.27
N ASP A 958 -66.94 -55.47 34.98
CA ASP A 958 -66.77 -54.84 33.67
C ASP A 958 -65.33 -54.34 33.49
N ILE A 959 -64.68 -54.74 32.41
CA ILE A 959 -63.34 -54.25 32.07
C ILE A 959 -63.47 -52.88 31.40
N VAL A 960 -62.80 -51.90 31.99
CA VAL A 960 -62.63 -50.55 31.45
C VAL A 960 -61.29 -50.49 30.75
N LYS A 961 -61.27 -49.96 29.53
CA LYS A 961 -60.03 -49.59 28.83
C LYS A 961 -60.06 -48.10 28.53
N ILE A 962 -59.02 -47.37 28.92
CA ILE A 962 -58.91 -45.95 28.61
C ILE A 962 -57.80 -45.76 27.61
N TYR A 963 -58.12 -45.06 26.54
CA TYR A 963 -57.18 -44.64 25.51
C TYR A 963 -57.01 -43.13 25.60
N ASN A 964 -55.80 -42.62 25.43
CA ASN A 964 -55.61 -41.18 25.24
C ASN A 964 -56.02 -40.75 23.81
N ALA A 965 -56.02 -39.45 23.55
CA ALA A 965 -56.32 -38.87 22.24
C ALA A 965 -55.43 -39.41 21.10
N TYR A 966 -54.28 -39.97 21.45
CA TYR A 966 -53.31 -40.56 20.52
C TYR A 966 -53.58 -42.03 20.21
N GLY A 967 -54.64 -42.63 20.76
CA GLY A 967 -55.02 -44.03 20.56
C GLY A 967 -54.18 -45.02 21.37
N THR A 968 -53.34 -44.55 22.29
CA THR A 968 -52.56 -45.41 23.20
C THR A 968 -53.41 -45.81 24.39
N CYS A 969 -53.45 -47.11 24.70
CA CYS A 969 -54.14 -47.62 25.87
C CYS A 969 -53.37 -47.23 27.14
N VAL A 970 -53.89 -46.26 27.90
CA VAL A 970 -53.27 -45.75 29.12
C VAL A 970 -53.75 -46.47 30.37
N TYR A 971 -54.87 -47.19 30.29
CA TYR A 971 -55.39 -47.99 31.41
C TYR A 971 -56.21 -49.18 30.91
N ILE A 972 -56.07 -50.33 31.57
CA ILE A 972 -56.97 -51.49 31.46
C ILE A 972 -57.18 -52.04 32.86
N GLY A 973 -58.43 -52.12 33.31
CA GLY A 973 -58.73 -52.61 34.65
C GLY A 973 -60.22 -52.65 34.96
N GLN A 974 -60.55 -52.97 36.22
CA GLN A 974 -61.93 -53.06 36.69
C GLN A 974 -62.29 -51.94 37.67
N GLU A 975 -61.42 -50.98 37.93
CA GLU A 975 -61.73 -49.89 38.86
C GLU A 975 -62.78 -48.92 38.28
N SER A 976 -63.49 -48.25 39.17
CA SER A 976 -64.47 -47.20 38.84
C SER A 976 -63.90 -45.79 38.98
N ASN A 977 -62.78 -45.62 39.71
CA ASN A 977 -62.09 -44.35 39.87
C ASN A 977 -60.65 -44.53 39.42
N ILE A 978 -60.28 -43.90 38.31
CA ILE A 978 -59.01 -44.17 37.63
C ILE A 978 -58.22 -42.88 37.56
N GLN A 979 -57.11 -42.81 38.28
CA GLN A 979 -56.17 -41.70 38.21
C GLN A 979 -55.33 -41.83 36.94
N LEU A 980 -55.33 -40.80 36.12
CA LEU A 980 -54.45 -40.72 34.96
C LEU A 980 -53.33 -39.71 35.24
N SER A 981 -52.13 -40.01 34.73
CA SER A 981 -50.93 -39.18 34.93
C SER A 981 -50.87 -37.96 33.99
N SER A 982 -51.82 -37.82 33.06
CA SER A 982 -51.87 -36.73 32.09
C SER A 982 -53.29 -36.20 31.90
N LYS A 983 -53.41 -34.89 31.68
CA LYS A 983 -54.67 -34.21 31.28
C LYS A 983 -54.83 -34.27 29.76
N GLY A 984 -56.05 -34.32 29.27
CA GLY A 984 -56.33 -34.40 27.83
C GLY A 984 -57.63 -35.12 27.48
N VAL A 985 -57.88 -35.31 26.18
CA VAL A 985 -59.05 -36.08 25.74
C VAL A 985 -58.75 -37.58 25.87
N PHE A 986 -59.63 -38.29 26.55
CA PHE A 986 -59.56 -39.74 26.75
C PHE A 986 -60.82 -40.41 26.21
N ILE A 987 -60.65 -41.66 25.78
CA ILE A 987 -61.72 -42.51 25.28
C ILE A 987 -61.80 -43.72 26.20
N VAL A 988 -62.89 -43.78 26.95
CA VAL A 988 -63.17 -44.83 27.91
C VAL A 988 -64.06 -45.87 27.23
N LEU A 989 -63.54 -47.07 27.05
CA LEU A 989 -64.29 -48.23 26.55
C LEU A 989 -64.80 -49.06 27.72
N LEU A 990 -66.09 -49.36 27.70
CA LEU A 990 -66.78 -50.19 28.68
C LEU A 990 -67.68 -51.17 27.92
N GLY A 991 -67.19 -52.40 27.74
CA GLY A 991 -67.76 -53.37 26.80
C GLY A 991 -67.71 -52.85 25.35
N ASN A 992 -68.86 -52.78 24.69
CA ASN A 992 -68.99 -52.27 23.31
C ASN A 992 -69.29 -50.76 23.23
N LYS A 993 -69.37 -50.05 24.37
CA LYS A 993 -69.64 -48.62 24.43
C LYS A 993 -68.34 -47.83 24.59
N ALA A 994 -68.24 -46.71 23.88
CA ALA A 994 -67.13 -45.77 23.97
C ALA A 994 -67.64 -44.42 24.49
N TYR A 995 -66.95 -43.85 25.47
CA TYR A 995 -67.24 -42.54 26.04
C TYR A 995 -66.03 -41.64 25.83
N LYS A 996 -66.26 -40.44 25.27
CA LYS A 996 -65.22 -39.42 25.09
C LYS A 996 -65.28 -38.46 26.26
N LEU A 997 -64.16 -38.27 26.94
CA LEU A 997 -64.04 -37.39 28.10
C LEU A 997 -62.85 -36.46 27.93
N LEU A 998 -62.99 -35.25 28.44
CA LEU A 998 -61.86 -34.34 28.62
C LEU A 998 -61.52 -34.34 30.11
N LEU A 999 -60.29 -34.72 30.43
CA LEU A 999 -59.73 -34.75 31.78
C LEU A 999 -58.82 -33.55 32.02
#